data_AF-A0A2D0B0C3-F1
#
_entry.id   AF-A0A2D0B0C3-F1
#
_cell.length_a   1.000
_cell.length_b   1.000
_cell.length_c   1.000
_cell.angle_alpha   90.00
_cell.angle_beta   90.00
_cell.angle_gamma   90.00
#
_symmetry.space_group_name_H-M   'P 1'
#
loop_
_entity.id
_entity.type
_entity.pdbx_description
1 polymer ?
#
loop_
_entity_poly.entity_id
_entity_poly.type
_entity_poly.pdbx_seq_one_letter_code
_entity_poly.pdbx_strand_id
1 'polypeptide(L)'
;MISASMAYNILSGNMKQSLDRVAAQGTVKRDAEYFKDNINKIKDVDDFLGNYRLYSYAMTAYGLDDMTYAKAFMKKVLESDLTDPNSFANKLTDTRYKEFAAAFNFKSPAADAQSDAQEDDLIGLYTQSFADESKTAASETNYYSNVIDNVQNVSDLVGNSRARTYVLKAYGIDPTYVSKDFLTQVLTSDVNDPNSFVNVNGNDKYKALAAQFSFNADGTVNGAAQTATQKSTVMEQYNLMVPSTVTQAAADYNKAYYLSKIGTITNVSDLVGDSRLASYIKTAFSMGDISNAALKLVLTDANYANTLGYGEANSAFNFNLDGTIDSSAASYAAQTSDQIDAMANMASAASSYYQSKIVTITNVDDLVADPRLTRFIKDAYGMPQTLSDADLKSVLTDSTYASTLGYDNVHAAFNFLTDGTVSSDKGVAQTTAQARSTSSSANANLSYFQSKIGSISNVDQLIADQKLTSLIKSVYRMPTDTSDADLKSILTDSSFASAQGFSNVNAAFNFASDGSAAAASGPQSSVQLQYTTRNYNARYDDAQQDEIDAAVANYKERMSDDNVKSVDDFLRSNAAADLSKKNDSLPDPYEMALRAYGLTEQEVPRSTMRKLLKSDPYDPKGYVASFKDERITNLVRAFNFGSNGKIASELQALPSAVMAKYATNYKSRATMGMNDGPIKDKAAKDATTAVNEFAKGMAEVKSLDDFLKNDKLTSFVLKANGLDPKKYNEETLRKIFTSDPSDPKSYLNTKADSKFKEIVTDFNFDTEGDLTRAKIGAVQNTGAEDRTQQNYLQQTLETQQGESNDGVRLALYFARKAPDITSLYTILGDKALFQVITTTYSLPSGISSMDVDKQVDVLKKFVNLDDLQDSKKVDKLLKRFTAMYDLKNSSSNSPALTILTGGKSS
;
A
#
# COMPACT_ATOMS: atom_id res chain seq x y z
N MET A 1 7.49 -1.92 70.30
CA MET A 1 7.00 -1.95 68.91
C MET A 1 7.73 -0.88 68.13
N ILE A 2 8.20 -1.17 66.91
CA ILE A 2 8.77 -0.16 66.02
C ILE A 2 7.62 0.72 65.51
N SER A 3 7.79 2.04 65.53
CA SER A 3 6.78 2.97 65.04
C SER A 3 6.61 2.86 63.52
N ALA A 4 5.44 3.18 62.98
CA ALA A 4 5.18 3.13 61.53
C ALA A 4 6.16 4.05 60.78
N SER A 5 6.46 5.21 61.36
CA SER A 5 7.43 6.18 60.84
C SER A 5 8.84 5.62 60.72
N MET A 6 9.33 4.90 61.73
CA MET A 6 10.68 4.31 61.69
C MET A 6 10.74 3.13 60.70
N ALA A 7 9.73 2.26 60.72
CA ALA A 7 9.67 1.11 59.82
C ALA A 7 9.57 1.52 58.34
N TYR A 8 8.70 2.47 58.00
CA TYR A 8 8.59 2.98 56.62
C TYR A 8 9.92 3.58 56.12
N ASN A 9 10.60 4.39 56.93
CA ASN A 9 11.88 5.00 56.54
C ASN A 9 12.98 3.96 56.25
N ILE A 10 13.04 2.88 57.05
CA ILE A 10 14.01 1.79 56.84
C ILE A 10 13.71 1.06 55.53
N LEU A 11 12.43 0.76 55.28
CA LEU A 11 11.98 0.00 54.11
C LEU A 11 12.06 0.83 52.83
N SER A 12 11.61 2.08 52.83
CA SER A 12 11.64 2.95 51.65
C SER A 12 13.07 3.29 51.23
N GLY A 13 14.00 3.41 52.18
CA GLY A 13 15.43 3.60 51.91
C GLY A 13 16.14 2.36 51.36
N ASN A 14 15.64 1.15 51.60
CA ASN A 14 16.26 -0.11 51.20
C ASN A 14 15.25 -1.11 50.58
N MET A 15 14.35 -0.61 49.72
CA MET A 15 13.25 -1.39 49.17
C MET A 15 13.75 -2.64 48.42
N LYS A 16 14.78 -2.48 47.58
CA LYS A 16 15.38 -3.60 46.82
C LYS A 16 15.82 -4.75 47.73
N GLN A 17 16.63 -4.45 48.77
CA GLN A 17 17.07 -5.48 49.72
C GLN A 17 15.90 -6.11 50.49
N SER A 18 14.84 -5.35 50.74
CA SER A 18 13.64 -5.86 51.41
C SER A 18 12.89 -6.85 50.53
N LEU A 19 12.74 -6.55 49.25
CA LEU A 19 12.15 -7.47 48.26
C LEU A 19 13.05 -8.70 48.04
N ASP A 20 14.37 -8.53 47.97
CA ASP A 20 15.32 -9.66 47.84
C ASP A 20 15.20 -10.62 49.04
N ARG A 21 15.00 -10.10 50.26
CA ARG A 21 14.74 -10.93 51.45
C ARG A 21 13.41 -11.67 51.36
N VAL A 22 12.35 -11.05 50.85
CA VAL A 22 11.05 -11.70 50.64
C VAL A 22 11.16 -12.79 49.56
N ALA A 23 11.83 -12.52 48.45
CA ALA A 23 12.07 -13.48 47.39
C ALA A 23 12.86 -14.71 47.85
N ALA A 24 13.76 -14.55 48.83
CA ALA A 24 14.54 -15.64 49.41
C ALA A 24 13.74 -16.55 50.37
N GLN A 25 12.52 -16.18 50.76
CA GLN A 25 11.70 -17.01 51.64
C GLN A 25 11.25 -18.29 50.92
N GLY A 26 11.38 -19.43 51.58
CA GLY A 26 11.19 -20.74 50.93
C GLY A 26 9.80 -20.99 50.33
N THR A 27 8.74 -20.40 50.88
CA THR A 27 7.38 -20.50 50.29
C THR A 27 7.23 -19.56 49.09
N VAL A 28 7.59 -18.29 49.24
CA VAL A 28 7.56 -17.27 48.17
C VAL A 28 8.33 -17.74 46.94
N LYS A 29 9.56 -18.25 47.14
CA LYS A 29 10.39 -18.79 46.07
C LYS A 29 9.71 -19.93 45.32
N ARG A 30 9.16 -20.91 46.04
CA ARG A 30 8.47 -22.08 45.43
C ARG A 30 7.20 -21.69 44.67
N ASP A 31 6.50 -20.65 45.12
CA ASP A 31 5.30 -20.17 44.45
C ASP A 31 5.64 -19.38 43.18
N ALA A 32 6.69 -18.53 43.24
CA ALA A 32 7.21 -17.84 42.06
C ALA A 32 7.75 -18.82 41.00
N GLU A 33 8.53 -19.83 41.41
CA GLU A 33 9.02 -20.90 40.52
C GLU A 33 7.86 -21.68 39.90
N TYR A 34 6.87 -22.08 40.70
CA TYR A 34 5.70 -22.79 40.17
C TYR A 34 4.89 -21.95 39.18
N PHE A 35 4.74 -20.64 39.43
CA PHE A 35 4.04 -19.75 38.51
C PHE A 35 4.79 -19.65 37.18
N LYS A 36 6.09 -19.33 37.22
CA LYS A 36 6.97 -19.25 36.05
C LYS A 36 6.95 -20.51 35.20
N ASP A 37 7.06 -21.67 35.84
CA ASP A 37 7.17 -22.95 35.12
C ASP A 37 5.85 -23.41 34.49
N ASN A 38 4.69 -22.85 34.88
CA ASN A 38 3.38 -23.41 34.52
C ASN A 38 2.39 -22.42 33.91
N ILE A 39 2.52 -21.12 34.10
CA ILE A 39 1.50 -20.16 33.62
C ILE A 39 1.31 -20.23 32.11
N ASN A 40 2.41 -20.32 31.34
CA ASN A 40 2.38 -20.41 29.88
C ASN A 40 2.07 -21.82 29.34
N LYS A 41 1.70 -22.77 30.20
CA LYS A 41 1.17 -24.10 29.80
C LYS A 41 -0.36 -24.15 29.84
N ILE A 42 -1.00 -23.13 30.40
CA ILE A 42 -2.44 -23.01 30.52
C ILE A 42 -3.06 -22.73 29.14
N LYS A 43 -4.20 -23.34 28.85
CA LYS A 43 -4.82 -23.28 27.52
C LYS A 43 -5.84 -22.16 27.36
N ASP A 44 -6.62 -21.91 28.41
CA ASP A 44 -7.73 -20.97 28.39
C ASP A 44 -8.05 -20.43 29.79
N VAL A 45 -9.05 -19.54 29.86
CA VAL A 45 -9.48 -18.90 31.12
C VAL A 45 -10.00 -19.94 32.13
N ASP A 46 -10.66 -21.00 31.68
CA ASP A 46 -11.22 -22.01 32.57
C ASP A 46 -10.13 -22.88 33.20
N ASP A 47 -9.11 -23.25 32.42
CA ASP A 47 -7.91 -23.95 32.90
C ASP A 47 -7.13 -23.08 33.92
N PHE A 48 -7.01 -21.77 33.66
CA PHE A 48 -6.40 -20.83 34.61
C PHE A 48 -7.17 -20.75 35.93
N LEU A 49 -8.48 -20.53 35.88
CA LEU A 49 -9.35 -20.44 37.06
C LEU A 49 -9.48 -21.79 37.80
N GLY A 50 -9.27 -22.90 37.09
CA GLY A 50 -9.20 -24.26 37.63
C GLY A 50 -7.93 -24.51 38.44
N ASN A 51 -6.79 -23.96 38.03
CA ASN A 51 -5.52 -24.09 38.75
C ASN A 51 -5.42 -23.08 39.91
N TYR A 52 -5.96 -23.46 41.07
CA TYR A 52 -6.05 -22.58 42.24
C TYR A 52 -4.70 -21.96 42.63
N ARG A 53 -3.58 -22.69 42.52
CA ARG A 53 -2.26 -22.19 42.91
C ARG A 53 -1.77 -21.07 41.98
N LEU A 54 -1.97 -21.20 40.66
CA LEU A 54 -1.64 -20.13 39.71
C LEU A 54 -2.59 -18.94 39.85
N TYR A 55 -3.87 -19.22 39.95
CA TYR A 55 -4.90 -18.20 40.08
C TYR A 55 -4.75 -17.40 41.38
N SER A 56 -4.55 -18.04 42.53
CA SER A 56 -4.35 -17.35 43.81
C SER A 56 -3.07 -16.52 43.80
N TYR A 57 -1.98 -17.03 43.22
CA TYR A 57 -0.73 -16.30 43.08
C TYR A 57 -0.92 -15.00 42.27
N ALA A 58 -1.58 -15.10 41.12
CA ALA A 58 -1.91 -13.94 40.30
C ALA A 58 -2.81 -12.96 41.04
N MET A 59 -3.89 -13.44 41.68
CA MET A 59 -4.80 -12.56 42.44
C MET A 59 -4.05 -11.81 43.54
N THR A 60 -3.17 -12.49 44.29
CA THR A 60 -2.30 -11.83 45.28
C THR A 60 -1.37 -10.81 44.62
N ALA A 61 -0.72 -11.11 43.50
CA ALA A 61 0.16 -10.17 42.81
C ALA A 61 -0.55 -8.84 42.52
N TYR A 62 -1.80 -8.88 42.07
CA TYR A 62 -2.59 -7.68 41.76
C TYR A 62 -3.37 -7.13 42.97
N GLY A 63 -3.14 -7.66 44.18
CA GLY A 63 -3.79 -7.21 45.41
C GLY A 63 -5.29 -7.53 45.48
N LEU A 64 -5.74 -8.56 44.77
CA LEU A 64 -7.12 -9.04 44.71
C LEU A 64 -7.31 -10.34 45.53
N ASP A 65 -6.46 -10.59 46.52
CA ASP A 65 -6.47 -11.83 47.31
C ASP A 65 -7.80 -12.10 48.02
N ASP A 66 -8.46 -11.04 48.48
CA ASP A 66 -9.78 -11.06 49.08
C ASP A 66 -10.90 -11.46 48.10
N MET A 67 -10.66 -11.32 46.79
CA MET A 67 -11.61 -11.63 45.72
C MET A 67 -11.35 -12.98 45.04
N THR A 68 -10.45 -13.80 45.58
CA THR A 68 -10.14 -15.15 45.04
C THR A 68 -11.35 -16.10 45.00
N TYR A 69 -12.41 -15.84 45.76
CA TYR A 69 -13.65 -16.62 45.68
C TYR A 69 -14.52 -16.26 44.45
N ALA A 70 -14.33 -15.08 43.87
CA ALA A 70 -15.21 -14.51 42.84
C ALA A 70 -14.84 -14.97 41.41
N LYS A 71 -14.66 -16.28 41.19
CA LYS A 71 -14.17 -16.83 39.91
C LYS A 71 -15.00 -16.44 38.69
N ALA A 72 -16.33 -16.42 38.81
CA ALA A 72 -17.22 -16.02 37.71
C ALA A 72 -17.07 -14.53 37.34
N PHE A 73 -16.82 -13.67 38.32
CA PHE A 73 -16.53 -12.26 38.08
C PHE A 73 -15.17 -12.13 37.37
N MET A 74 -14.15 -12.84 37.84
CA MET A 74 -12.82 -12.83 37.24
C MET A 74 -12.79 -13.43 35.83
N LYS A 75 -13.65 -14.42 35.54
CA LYS A 75 -13.85 -14.91 34.18
C LYS A 75 -14.28 -13.78 33.24
N LYS A 76 -15.30 -13.00 33.63
CA LYS A 76 -15.75 -11.83 32.84
C LYS A 76 -14.68 -10.75 32.68
N VAL A 77 -13.84 -10.57 33.70
CA VAL A 77 -12.69 -9.65 33.64
C VAL A 77 -11.69 -10.12 32.59
N LEU A 78 -11.28 -11.40 32.64
CA LEU A 78 -10.31 -11.99 31.71
C LEU A 78 -10.85 -12.14 30.27
N GLU A 79 -12.17 -12.27 30.10
CA GLU A 79 -12.83 -12.33 28.78
C GLU A 79 -13.13 -10.94 28.18
N SER A 80 -12.86 -9.85 28.93
CA SER A 80 -13.12 -8.49 28.46
C SER A 80 -12.15 -8.09 27.35
N ASP A 81 -12.68 -7.49 26.28
CA ASP A 81 -11.87 -6.81 25.28
C ASP A 81 -11.47 -5.43 25.82
N LEU A 82 -10.18 -5.24 26.10
CA LEU A 82 -9.69 -3.96 26.65
C LEU A 82 -9.64 -2.85 25.61
N THR A 83 -9.74 -3.16 24.31
CA THR A 83 -9.81 -2.17 23.24
C THR A 83 -11.20 -1.52 23.13
N ASP A 84 -12.25 -2.22 23.57
CA ASP A 84 -13.61 -1.67 23.67
C ASP A 84 -13.76 -0.83 24.96
N PRO A 85 -13.97 0.50 24.86
CA PRO A 85 -14.17 1.37 26.03
C PRO A 85 -15.37 0.97 26.90
N ASN A 86 -16.33 0.22 26.34
CA ASN A 86 -17.55 -0.22 27.02
C ASN A 86 -17.46 -1.64 27.59
N SER A 87 -16.31 -2.31 27.48
CA SER A 87 -16.14 -3.67 27.99
C SER A 87 -16.29 -3.74 29.50
N PHE A 88 -16.56 -4.95 30.01
CA PHE A 88 -16.85 -5.16 31.44
C PHE A 88 -15.70 -4.66 32.31
N ALA A 89 -14.46 -5.06 32.03
CA ALA A 89 -13.29 -4.56 32.75
C ALA A 89 -13.14 -3.04 32.65
N ASN A 90 -13.35 -2.43 31.48
CA ASN A 90 -13.21 -0.97 31.29
C ASN A 90 -14.24 -0.14 32.07
N LYS A 91 -15.41 -0.71 32.37
CA LYS A 91 -16.46 -0.08 33.20
C LYS A 91 -16.21 -0.17 34.71
N LEU A 92 -15.29 -1.02 35.16
CA LEU A 92 -14.98 -1.14 36.59
C LEU A 92 -14.22 0.11 37.08
N THR A 93 -14.62 0.61 38.26
CA THR A 93 -13.96 1.73 38.94
C THR A 93 -12.59 1.33 39.48
N ASP A 94 -12.46 0.10 39.97
CA ASP A 94 -11.20 -0.45 40.45
C ASP A 94 -10.31 -0.88 39.28
N THR A 95 -9.20 -0.16 39.09
CA THR A 95 -8.29 -0.37 37.96
C THR A 95 -7.51 -1.67 38.03
N ARG A 96 -7.41 -2.29 39.22
CA ARG A 96 -6.67 -3.55 39.41
C ARG A 96 -7.21 -4.68 38.54
N TYR A 97 -8.51 -4.70 38.25
CA TYR A 97 -9.11 -5.68 37.34
C TYR A 97 -8.68 -5.47 35.88
N LYS A 98 -8.51 -4.22 35.45
CA LYS A 98 -7.98 -3.90 34.12
C LYS A 98 -6.50 -4.25 34.02
N GLU A 99 -5.73 -3.92 35.07
CA GLU A 99 -4.31 -4.30 35.19
C GLU A 99 -4.13 -5.82 35.16
N PHE A 100 -5.03 -6.55 35.84
CA PHE A 100 -5.06 -8.01 35.81
C PHE A 100 -5.37 -8.52 34.41
N ALA A 101 -6.49 -8.11 33.80
CA ALA A 101 -6.87 -8.53 32.45
C ALA A 101 -5.77 -8.23 31.41
N ALA A 102 -5.12 -7.05 31.50
CA ALA A 102 -4.08 -6.64 30.56
C ALA A 102 -2.80 -7.49 30.66
N ALA A 103 -2.62 -8.24 31.75
CA ALA A 103 -1.48 -9.10 31.96
C ALA A 103 -1.68 -10.53 31.45
N PHE A 104 -2.91 -10.91 31.07
CA PHE A 104 -3.23 -12.27 30.64
C PHE A 104 -3.87 -12.27 29.24
N ASN A 105 -3.19 -12.88 28.28
CA ASN A 105 -3.52 -12.84 26.85
C ASN A 105 -4.50 -13.95 26.42
N PHE A 106 -5.60 -14.15 27.15
CA PHE A 106 -6.60 -15.18 26.79
C PHE A 106 -7.46 -14.80 25.57
N LYS A 107 -7.41 -13.54 25.13
CA LYS A 107 -8.07 -13.00 23.93
C LYS A 107 -7.07 -12.41 22.93
N SER A 108 -6.04 -13.18 22.57
CA SER A 108 -5.23 -12.83 21.41
C SER A 108 -6.08 -12.87 20.13
N PRO A 109 -5.76 -12.05 19.11
CA PRO A 109 -6.32 -12.21 17.77
C PRO A 109 -6.23 -13.65 17.28
N ALA A 110 -7.14 -14.05 16.38
CA ALA A 110 -7.02 -15.34 15.70
C ALA A 110 -5.61 -15.47 15.09
N ALA A 111 -5.04 -16.66 15.19
CA ALA A 111 -3.76 -16.93 14.56
C ALA A 111 -4.05 -17.24 13.10
N ASP A 112 -3.59 -16.36 12.21
CA ASP A 112 -3.80 -16.47 10.77
C ASP A 112 -2.45 -16.66 10.08
N ALA A 113 -2.40 -17.34 8.95
CA ALA A 113 -1.14 -17.55 8.22
C ALA A 113 -0.52 -16.23 7.76
N GLN A 114 -1.35 -15.24 7.47
CA GLN A 114 -1.03 -13.83 7.23
C GLN A 114 -2.15 -12.98 7.84
N SER A 115 -1.83 -11.79 8.32
CA SER A 115 -2.86 -10.77 8.58
C SER A 115 -3.34 -10.15 7.27
N ASP A 116 -4.51 -9.51 7.28
CA ASP A 116 -5.04 -8.77 6.11
C ASP A 116 -3.99 -7.82 5.50
N ALA A 117 -3.23 -7.11 6.35
CA ALA A 117 -2.17 -6.21 5.90
C ALA A 117 -1.00 -6.95 5.23
N GLN A 118 -0.57 -8.09 5.79
CA GLN A 118 0.49 -8.91 5.18
C GLN A 118 0.04 -9.54 3.86
N GLU A 119 -1.22 -9.94 3.76
CA GLU A 119 -1.81 -10.45 2.52
C GLU A 119 -1.89 -9.36 1.44
N ASP A 120 -2.41 -8.18 1.78
CA ASP A 120 -2.49 -7.03 0.87
C ASP A 120 -1.09 -6.59 0.39
N ASP A 121 -0.10 -6.55 1.28
CA ASP A 121 1.30 -6.22 0.93
C ASP A 121 1.87 -7.24 -0.07
N LEU A 122 1.64 -8.54 0.15
CA LEU A 122 2.12 -9.59 -0.76
C LEU A 122 1.43 -9.51 -2.13
N ILE A 123 0.12 -9.29 -2.16
CA ILE A 123 -0.64 -9.09 -3.41
C ILE A 123 -0.13 -7.86 -4.15
N GLY A 124 0.11 -6.76 -3.44
CA GLY A 124 0.68 -5.53 -4.01
C GLY A 124 2.05 -5.78 -4.63
N LEU A 125 2.94 -6.47 -3.92
CA LEU A 125 4.27 -6.86 -4.40
C LEU A 125 4.19 -7.81 -5.61
N TYR A 126 3.28 -8.78 -5.58
CA TYR A 126 3.03 -9.68 -6.71
C TYR A 126 2.61 -8.91 -7.96
N THR A 127 1.62 -8.02 -7.86
CA THR A 127 1.17 -7.19 -8.99
C THR A 127 2.29 -6.26 -9.47
N GLN A 128 3.05 -5.64 -8.54
CA GLN A 128 4.17 -4.76 -8.87
C GLN A 128 5.31 -5.49 -9.60
N SER A 129 5.51 -6.79 -9.32
CA SER A 129 6.56 -7.60 -9.95
C SER A 129 6.48 -7.61 -11.49
N PHE A 130 5.28 -7.55 -12.07
CA PHE A 130 5.08 -7.50 -13.53
C PHE A 130 5.51 -6.16 -14.14
N ALA A 131 5.22 -5.06 -13.44
CA ALA A 131 5.69 -3.74 -13.85
C ALA A 131 7.22 -3.64 -13.73
N ASP A 132 7.81 -4.25 -12.70
CA ASP A 132 9.26 -4.26 -12.51
C ASP A 132 9.98 -5.16 -13.52
N GLU A 133 9.36 -6.27 -13.91
CA GLU A 133 9.82 -7.10 -15.03
C GLU A 133 9.83 -6.31 -16.34
N SER A 134 8.78 -5.54 -16.63
CA SER A 134 8.70 -4.67 -17.80
C SER A 134 9.81 -3.61 -17.81
N LYS A 135 10.06 -2.94 -16.67
CA LYS A 135 11.16 -1.98 -16.51
C LYS A 135 12.53 -2.65 -16.71
N THR A 136 12.69 -3.86 -16.17
CA THR A 136 13.91 -4.64 -16.30
C THR A 136 14.18 -4.96 -17.76
N ALA A 137 13.17 -5.43 -18.51
CA ALA A 137 13.30 -5.73 -19.93
C ALA A 137 13.71 -4.50 -20.76
N ALA A 138 13.14 -3.33 -20.47
CA ALA A 138 13.54 -2.07 -21.09
C ALA A 138 14.99 -1.66 -20.74
N SER A 139 15.39 -1.79 -19.47
CA SER A 139 16.76 -1.51 -19.01
C SER A 139 17.79 -2.41 -19.68
N GLU A 140 17.51 -3.71 -19.75
CA GLU A 140 18.37 -4.70 -20.42
C GLU A 140 18.46 -4.43 -21.92
N THR A 141 17.35 -4.07 -22.57
CA THR A 141 17.30 -3.72 -23.99
C THR A 141 18.12 -2.48 -24.31
N ASN A 142 18.02 -1.44 -23.48
CA ASN A 142 18.82 -0.22 -23.61
C ASN A 142 20.31 -0.51 -23.40
N TYR A 143 20.65 -1.34 -22.40
CA TYR A 143 22.02 -1.75 -22.16
C TYR A 143 22.60 -2.49 -23.38
N TYR A 144 21.89 -3.51 -23.89
CA TYR A 144 22.30 -4.26 -25.06
C TYR A 144 22.49 -3.36 -26.27
N SER A 145 21.51 -2.48 -26.55
CA SER A 145 21.54 -1.55 -27.68
C SER A 145 22.80 -0.68 -27.69
N ASN A 146 23.24 -0.20 -26.53
CA ASN A 146 24.45 0.62 -26.41
C ASN A 146 25.75 -0.19 -26.51
N VAL A 147 25.77 -1.39 -25.92
CA VAL A 147 26.96 -2.24 -25.88
C VAL A 147 27.27 -2.79 -27.27
N ILE A 148 26.26 -3.27 -28.00
CA ILE A 148 26.47 -3.98 -29.25
C ILE A 148 27.06 -3.09 -30.36
N ASP A 149 26.80 -1.78 -30.32
CA ASP A 149 27.35 -0.81 -31.27
C ASP A 149 28.88 -0.67 -31.16
N ASN A 150 29.46 -1.08 -30.03
CA ASN A 150 30.90 -0.99 -29.77
C ASN A 150 31.62 -2.34 -29.87
N VAL A 151 30.91 -3.44 -30.14
CA VAL A 151 31.51 -4.77 -30.25
C VAL A 151 32.29 -4.86 -31.56
N GLN A 152 33.57 -5.23 -31.46
CA GLN A 152 34.47 -5.37 -32.63
C GLN A 152 35.06 -6.79 -32.74
N ASN A 153 34.99 -7.58 -31.66
CA ASN A 153 35.31 -9.00 -31.67
C ASN A 153 34.24 -9.79 -30.91
N VAL A 154 33.99 -11.04 -31.32
CA VAL A 154 33.07 -11.97 -30.64
C VAL A 154 33.40 -12.12 -29.15
N SER A 155 34.68 -12.00 -28.76
CA SER A 155 35.10 -12.02 -27.36
C SER A 155 34.52 -10.88 -26.53
N ASP A 156 34.26 -9.71 -27.13
CA ASP A 156 33.69 -8.54 -26.43
C ASP A 156 32.25 -8.84 -25.99
N LEU A 157 31.49 -9.51 -26.86
CA LEU A 157 30.11 -9.92 -26.58
C LEU A 157 30.06 -11.09 -25.59
N VAL A 158 30.79 -12.17 -25.87
CA VAL A 158 30.76 -13.40 -25.05
C VAL A 158 31.39 -13.17 -23.66
N GLY A 159 32.38 -12.27 -23.58
CA GLY A 159 33.02 -11.83 -22.36
C GLY A 159 32.12 -11.01 -21.45
N ASN A 160 31.19 -10.23 -22.02
CA ASN A 160 30.21 -9.45 -21.29
C ASN A 160 29.04 -10.33 -20.81
N SER A 161 28.97 -10.61 -19.51
CA SER A 161 27.94 -11.50 -18.94
C SER A 161 26.51 -11.00 -19.19
N ARG A 162 26.28 -9.69 -19.12
CA ARG A 162 24.94 -9.08 -19.29
C ARG A 162 24.49 -9.14 -20.75
N ALA A 163 25.34 -8.74 -21.70
CA ALA A 163 25.04 -8.83 -23.12
C ALA A 163 24.92 -10.30 -23.60
N ARG A 164 25.79 -11.20 -23.13
CA ARG A 164 25.68 -12.64 -23.41
C ARG A 164 24.35 -13.21 -22.92
N THR A 165 23.94 -12.86 -21.69
CA THR A 165 22.66 -13.31 -21.11
C THR A 165 21.49 -12.80 -21.94
N TYR A 166 21.53 -11.53 -22.35
CA TYR A 166 20.50 -10.90 -23.17
C TYR A 166 20.28 -11.67 -24.48
N VAL A 167 21.34 -11.88 -25.26
CA VAL A 167 21.23 -12.51 -26.59
C VAL A 167 20.81 -13.98 -26.51
N LEU A 168 21.23 -14.71 -25.47
CA LEU A 168 20.81 -16.10 -25.25
C LEU A 168 19.32 -16.16 -24.88
N LYS A 169 18.89 -15.32 -23.93
CA LYS A 169 17.48 -15.25 -23.53
C LYS A 169 16.56 -14.84 -24.67
N ALA A 170 16.99 -13.91 -25.54
CA ALA A 170 16.23 -13.49 -26.72
C ALA A 170 15.87 -14.66 -27.65
N TYR A 171 16.70 -15.70 -27.70
CA TYR A 171 16.48 -16.90 -28.51
C TYR A 171 16.02 -18.11 -27.69
N GLY A 172 15.55 -17.89 -26.45
CA GLY A 172 15.06 -18.93 -25.55
C GLY A 172 16.12 -19.95 -25.18
N ILE A 173 17.38 -19.53 -25.04
CA ILE A 173 18.52 -20.35 -24.63
C ILE A 173 18.85 -20.02 -23.18
N ASP A 174 18.86 -21.04 -22.31
CA ASP A 174 19.23 -20.87 -20.90
C ASP A 174 20.73 -20.52 -20.80
N PRO A 175 21.10 -19.33 -20.29
CA PRO A 175 22.49 -18.90 -20.20
C PRO A 175 23.33 -19.71 -19.20
N THR A 176 22.70 -20.47 -18.30
CA THR A 176 23.37 -21.22 -17.22
C THR A 176 24.27 -22.33 -17.75
N TYR A 177 23.87 -22.96 -18.86
CA TYR A 177 24.53 -24.16 -19.38
C TYR A 177 25.35 -23.91 -20.66
N VAL A 178 25.49 -22.65 -21.06
CA VAL A 178 26.20 -22.28 -22.29
C VAL A 178 27.61 -21.79 -21.95
N SER A 179 28.61 -22.56 -22.37
CA SER A 179 30.01 -22.16 -22.23
C SER A 179 30.36 -21.02 -23.20
N LYS A 180 31.34 -20.20 -22.82
CA LYS A 180 31.85 -19.12 -23.67
C LYS A 180 32.41 -19.67 -24.99
N ASP A 181 33.18 -20.75 -24.93
CA ASP A 181 33.83 -21.32 -26.12
C ASP A 181 32.82 -21.86 -27.13
N PHE A 182 31.80 -22.58 -26.64
CA PHE A 182 30.71 -23.06 -27.50
C PHE A 182 29.99 -21.90 -28.19
N LEU A 183 29.65 -20.85 -27.43
CA LEU A 183 28.96 -19.70 -27.99
C LEU A 183 29.84 -18.94 -29.00
N THR A 184 31.15 -18.81 -28.75
CA THR A 184 32.10 -18.23 -29.71
C THR A 184 32.10 -19.01 -31.03
N GLN A 185 32.12 -20.34 -30.98
CA GLN A 185 32.08 -21.20 -32.19
C GLN A 185 30.74 -21.09 -32.93
N VAL A 186 29.62 -20.98 -32.20
CA VAL A 186 28.31 -20.73 -32.79
C VAL A 186 28.27 -19.38 -33.52
N LEU A 187 28.70 -18.30 -32.87
CA LEU A 187 28.60 -16.93 -33.39
C LEU A 187 29.57 -16.62 -34.53
N THR A 188 30.63 -17.41 -34.70
CA THR A 188 31.62 -17.27 -35.80
C THR A 188 31.38 -18.25 -36.96
N SER A 189 30.32 -19.06 -36.88
CA SER A 189 29.96 -20.03 -37.93
C SER A 189 29.22 -19.36 -39.09
N ASP A 190 29.53 -19.78 -40.32
CA ASP A 190 28.69 -19.47 -41.48
C ASP A 190 27.42 -20.34 -41.46
N VAL A 191 26.27 -19.71 -41.27
CA VAL A 191 24.96 -20.39 -41.23
C VAL A 191 24.56 -21.01 -42.58
N ASN A 192 25.16 -20.57 -43.69
CA ASN A 192 24.86 -21.08 -45.03
C ASN A 192 25.71 -22.27 -45.45
N ASP A 193 26.83 -22.53 -44.76
CA ASP A 193 27.65 -23.73 -44.98
C ASP A 193 27.07 -24.91 -44.18
N PRO A 194 26.55 -25.97 -44.83
CA PRO A 194 25.98 -27.13 -44.14
C PRO A 194 26.96 -27.84 -43.19
N ASN A 195 28.28 -27.66 -43.37
CA ASN A 195 29.32 -28.28 -42.55
C ASN A 195 29.85 -27.37 -41.43
N SER A 196 29.35 -26.13 -41.31
CA SER A 196 29.79 -25.20 -40.27
C SER A 196 29.45 -25.72 -38.87
N PHE A 197 30.18 -25.22 -37.86
CA PHE A 197 30.03 -25.71 -36.49
C PHE A 197 28.58 -25.60 -35.99
N VAL A 198 27.90 -24.48 -36.23
CA VAL A 198 26.49 -24.29 -35.84
C VAL A 198 25.53 -25.22 -36.59
N ASN A 199 25.83 -25.62 -37.83
CA ASN A 199 24.98 -26.55 -38.58
C ASN A 199 25.15 -28.01 -38.16
N VAL A 200 26.34 -28.38 -37.69
CA VAL A 200 26.65 -29.74 -37.23
C VAL A 200 26.32 -29.93 -35.74
N ASN A 201 26.58 -28.93 -34.89
CA ASN A 201 26.51 -29.06 -33.43
C ASN A 201 25.42 -28.18 -32.78
N GLY A 202 24.87 -27.21 -33.52
CA GLY A 202 23.82 -26.32 -33.05
C GLY A 202 22.41 -26.82 -33.39
N ASN A 203 21.45 -26.45 -32.55
CA ASN A 203 20.03 -26.58 -32.87
C ASN A 203 19.50 -25.31 -33.56
N ASP A 204 18.21 -25.30 -33.90
CA ASP A 204 17.58 -24.16 -34.61
C ASP A 204 17.68 -22.84 -33.86
N LYS A 205 17.67 -22.85 -32.52
CA LYS A 205 17.83 -21.63 -31.70
C LYS A 205 19.23 -21.03 -31.88
N TYR A 206 20.28 -21.85 -31.89
CA TYR A 206 21.64 -21.37 -32.10
C TYR A 206 21.87 -20.90 -33.54
N LYS A 207 21.25 -21.55 -34.54
CA LYS A 207 21.30 -21.09 -35.94
C LYS A 207 20.62 -19.73 -36.10
N ALA A 208 19.43 -19.58 -35.52
CA ALA A 208 18.69 -18.32 -35.55
C ALA A 208 19.45 -17.18 -34.85
N LEU A 209 20.09 -17.49 -33.72
CA LEU A 209 20.96 -16.55 -33.00
C LEU A 209 22.19 -16.16 -33.85
N ALA A 210 22.92 -17.13 -34.41
CA ALA A 210 24.12 -16.89 -35.20
C ALA A 210 23.82 -16.01 -36.43
N ALA A 211 22.67 -16.20 -37.08
CA ALA A 211 22.23 -15.39 -38.23
C ALA A 211 22.05 -13.89 -37.91
N GLN A 212 22.00 -13.51 -36.62
CA GLN A 212 21.89 -12.11 -36.21
C GLN A 212 23.22 -11.38 -36.07
N PHE A 213 24.35 -12.06 -36.29
CA PHE A 213 25.67 -11.46 -36.13
C PHE A 213 26.49 -11.55 -37.40
N SER A 214 27.41 -10.60 -37.57
CA SER A 214 28.27 -10.46 -38.75
C SER A 214 29.74 -10.71 -38.41
N PHE A 215 30.03 -11.66 -37.52
CA PHE A 215 31.40 -12.03 -37.16
C PHE A 215 32.05 -12.86 -38.27
N ASN A 216 33.31 -12.57 -38.54
CA ASN A 216 34.19 -13.39 -39.36
C ASN A 216 34.57 -14.68 -38.61
N ALA A 217 35.10 -15.67 -39.34
CA ALA A 217 35.57 -16.94 -38.75
C ALA A 217 36.70 -16.75 -37.70
N ASP A 218 37.45 -15.65 -37.76
CA ASP A 218 38.46 -15.27 -36.76
C ASP A 218 37.89 -14.49 -35.56
N GLY A 219 36.58 -14.26 -35.54
CA GLY A 219 35.87 -13.53 -34.49
C GLY A 219 35.80 -12.01 -34.67
N THR A 220 36.49 -11.43 -35.65
CA THR A 220 36.44 -9.97 -35.93
C THR A 220 35.21 -9.58 -36.74
N VAL A 221 34.96 -8.28 -36.94
CA VAL A 221 33.87 -7.78 -37.79
C VAL A 221 34.42 -6.82 -38.85
N ASN A 222 33.82 -6.81 -40.05
CA ASN A 222 34.10 -5.81 -41.08
C ASN A 222 33.10 -4.64 -40.98
N GLY A 223 33.12 -3.94 -39.85
CA GLY A 223 32.18 -2.85 -39.54
C GLY A 223 31.50 -3.04 -38.18
N ALA A 224 30.18 -3.20 -38.19
CA ALA A 224 29.39 -3.43 -36.98
C ALA A 224 29.13 -4.93 -36.76
N ALA A 225 29.05 -5.37 -35.51
CA ALA A 225 28.73 -6.76 -35.17
C ALA A 225 27.32 -7.18 -35.59
N GLN A 226 26.42 -6.20 -35.73
CA GLN A 226 25.07 -6.37 -36.26
C GLN A 226 24.72 -5.22 -37.21
N THR A 227 23.95 -5.53 -38.25
CA THR A 227 23.22 -4.51 -39.01
C THR A 227 22.10 -3.92 -38.15
N ALA A 228 21.56 -2.76 -38.55
CA ALA A 228 20.42 -2.14 -37.87
C ALA A 228 19.20 -3.08 -37.78
N THR A 229 18.93 -3.85 -38.83
CA THR A 229 17.86 -4.85 -38.87
C THR A 229 18.11 -6.02 -37.92
N GLN A 230 19.33 -6.59 -37.92
CA GLN A 230 19.69 -7.67 -37.00
C GLN A 230 19.61 -7.21 -35.54
N LYS A 231 20.11 -6.00 -35.23
CA LYS A 231 20.02 -5.40 -33.90
C LYS A 231 18.57 -5.26 -33.44
N SER A 232 17.72 -4.68 -34.30
CA SER A 232 16.29 -4.53 -34.04
C SER A 232 15.60 -5.88 -33.83
N THR A 233 15.98 -6.90 -34.61
CA THR A 233 15.45 -8.28 -34.47
C THR A 233 15.81 -8.89 -33.13
N VAL A 234 17.07 -8.79 -32.66
CA VAL A 234 17.46 -9.31 -31.34
C VAL A 234 16.70 -8.62 -30.21
N MET A 235 16.55 -7.29 -30.29
CA MET A 235 15.79 -6.52 -29.29
C MET A 235 14.32 -6.90 -29.29
N GLU A 236 13.71 -7.07 -30.46
CA GLU A 236 12.33 -7.54 -30.60
C GLU A 236 12.15 -8.93 -29.98
N GLN A 237 13.00 -9.89 -30.35
CA GLN A 237 12.92 -11.26 -29.83
C GLN A 237 13.05 -11.29 -28.31
N TYR A 238 13.95 -10.49 -27.73
CA TYR A 238 14.05 -10.36 -26.27
C TYR A 238 12.75 -9.87 -25.64
N ASN A 239 12.17 -8.78 -26.16
CA ASN A 239 10.96 -8.19 -25.58
C ASN A 239 9.71 -9.04 -25.80
N LEU A 240 9.68 -9.92 -26.80
CA LEU A 240 8.59 -10.87 -27.03
C LEU A 240 8.74 -12.18 -26.23
N MET A 241 9.96 -12.59 -25.90
CA MET A 241 10.24 -13.93 -25.34
C MET A 241 10.54 -13.93 -23.85
N VAL A 242 11.14 -12.86 -23.33
CA VAL A 242 11.73 -12.86 -21.98
C VAL A 242 10.75 -12.40 -20.91
N PRO A 243 10.04 -11.27 -21.07
CA PRO A 243 8.98 -10.91 -20.13
C PRO A 243 7.91 -12.00 -20.10
N SER A 244 7.43 -12.33 -18.91
CA SER A 244 6.36 -13.31 -18.72
C SER A 244 5.00 -12.82 -19.27
N THR A 245 4.87 -11.54 -19.60
CA THR A 245 3.65 -10.93 -20.13
C THR A 245 3.95 -9.95 -21.27
N VAL A 246 2.91 -9.56 -22.02
CA VAL A 246 3.05 -8.60 -23.12
C VAL A 246 3.32 -7.21 -22.54
N THR A 247 4.57 -6.77 -22.61
CA THR A 247 4.95 -5.40 -22.23
C THR A 247 4.52 -4.39 -23.29
N GLN A 248 4.51 -3.09 -22.96
CA GLN A 248 4.28 -2.03 -23.95
C GLN A 248 5.25 -2.14 -25.14
N ALA A 249 6.52 -2.47 -24.90
CA ALA A 249 7.49 -2.63 -25.99
C ALA A 249 7.13 -3.82 -26.90
N ALA A 250 6.71 -4.95 -26.32
CA ALA A 250 6.20 -6.09 -27.08
C ALA A 250 4.96 -5.73 -27.90
N ALA A 251 4.03 -4.97 -27.30
CA ALA A 251 2.84 -4.45 -27.96
C ALA A 251 3.18 -3.55 -29.15
N ASP A 252 4.17 -2.67 -28.99
CA ASP A 252 4.65 -1.79 -30.07
C ASP A 252 5.28 -2.59 -31.21
N TYR A 253 6.08 -3.62 -30.90
CA TYR A 253 6.62 -4.55 -31.92
C TYR A 253 5.49 -5.29 -32.65
N ASN A 254 4.49 -5.79 -31.93
CA ASN A 254 3.33 -6.46 -32.53
C ASN A 254 2.52 -5.52 -33.42
N LYS A 255 2.33 -4.26 -33.02
CA LYS A 255 1.69 -3.23 -33.84
C LYS A 255 2.51 -2.94 -35.10
N ALA A 256 3.82 -2.76 -34.98
CA ALA A 256 4.69 -2.52 -36.13
C ALA A 256 4.66 -3.69 -37.12
N TYR A 257 4.69 -4.93 -36.61
CA TYR A 257 4.55 -6.13 -37.43
C TYR A 257 3.21 -6.14 -38.17
N TYR A 258 2.11 -5.91 -37.45
CA TYR A 258 0.77 -5.84 -38.03
C TYR A 258 0.68 -4.81 -39.16
N LEU A 259 1.12 -3.57 -38.91
CA LEU A 259 1.12 -2.48 -39.89
C LEU A 259 1.96 -2.82 -41.14
N SER A 260 3.10 -3.48 -40.96
CA SER A 260 3.97 -3.86 -42.08
C SER A 260 3.41 -4.98 -42.96
N LYS A 261 2.47 -5.78 -42.44
CA LYS A 261 1.97 -6.99 -43.12
C LYS A 261 0.54 -6.87 -43.61
N ILE A 262 -0.34 -6.19 -42.87
CA ILE A 262 -1.78 -6.23 -43.14
C ILE A 262 -2.12 -5.73 -44.55
N GLY A 263 -1.42 -4.70 -45.04
CA GLY A 263 -1.63 -4.17 -46.39
C GLY A 263 -1.27 -5.12 -47.53
N THR A 264 -0.55 -6.22 -47.24
CA THR A 264 -0.14 -7.25 -48.22
C THR A 264 -1.08 -8.45 -48.26
N ILE A 265 -1.97 -8.60 -47.29
CA ILE A 265 -2.92 -9.71 -47.21
C ILE A 265 -3.93 -9.58 -48.34
N THR A 266 -4.22 -10.66 -49.05
CA THR A 266 -5.26 -10.70 -50.11
C THR A 266 -6.35 -11.73 -49.86
N ASN A 267 -6.09 -12.71 -48.99
CA ASN A 267 -7.07 -13.67 -48.53
C ASN A 267 -7.05 -13.79 -47.01
N VAL A 268 -8.22 -13.96 -46.38
CA VAL A 268 -8.36 -14.15 -44.93
C VAL A 268 -7.53 -15.34 -44.41
N SER A 269 -7.31 -16.35 -45.25
CA SER A 269 -6.52 -17.54 -44.89
C SER A 269 -5.05 -17.21 -44.63
N ASP A 270 -4.50 -16.22 -45.34
CA ASP A 270 -3.12 -15.75 -45.13
C ASP A 270 -3.01 -15.02 -43.78
N LEU A 271 -4.05 -14.24 -43.43
CA LEU A 271 -4.12 -13.50 -42.18
C LEU A 271 -4.26 -14.43 -40.97
N VAL A 272 -5.18 -15.39 -41.00
CA VAL A 272 -5.35 -16.34 -39.88
C VAL A 272 -4.27 -17.43 -39.84
N GLY A 273 -3.51 -17.59 -40.92
CA GLY A 273 -2.36 -18.47 -41.01
C GLY A 273 -1.12 -17.92 -40.31
N ASP A 274 -0.99 -16.59 -40.24
CA ASP A 274 0.03 -15.91 -39.43
C ASP A 274 -0.45 -15.80 -37.98
N SER A 275 0.19 -16.54 -37.07
CA SER A 275 -0.20 -16.58 -35.65
C SER A 275 -0.09 -15.22 -34.97
N ARG A 276 0.84 -14.36 -35.38
CA ARG A 276 1.05 -13.05 -34.79
C ARG A 276 -0.03 -12.06 -35.25
N LEU A 277 -0.43 -12.10 -36.52
CA LEU A 277 -1.57 -11.31 -37.02
C LEU A 277 -2.88 -11.78 -36.39
N ALA A 278 -3.12 -13.10 -36.32
CA ALA A 278 -4.30 -13.65 -35.69
C ALA A 278 -4.38 -13.27 -34.20
N SER A 279 -3.27 -13.37 -33.46
CA SER A 279 -3.21 -12.96 -32.05
C SER A 279 -3.51 -11.48 -31.88
N TYR A 280 -2.92 -10.63 -32.72
CA TYR A 280 -3.15 -9.18 -32.68
C TYR A 280 -4.64 -8.84 -32.81
N ILE A 281 -5.34 -9.49 -33.74
CA ILE A 281 -6.77 -9.27 -33.97
C ILE A 281 -7.61 -9.80 -32.81
N LYS A 282 -7.30 -10.99 -32.30
CA LYS A 282 -8.03 -11.55 -31.14
C LYS A 282 -7.93 -10.64 -29.93
N THR A 283 -6.74 -10.11 -29.64
CA THR A 283 -6.51 -9.11 -28.60
C THR A 283 -7.27 -7.81 -28.89
N ALA A 284 -7.16 -7.28 -30.11
CA ALA A 284 -7.84 -6.06 -30.52
C ALA A 284 -9.37 -6.14 -30.38
N PHE A 285 -9.98 -7.31 -30.43
CA PHE A 285 -11.44 -7.47 -30.34
C PHE A 285 -11.89 -8.32 -29.15
N SER A 286 -11.04 -8.49 -28.13
CA SER A 286 -11.34 -9.26 -26.90
C SER A 286 -11.96 -10.63 -27.18
N MET A 287 -11.38 -11.36 -28.14
CA MET A 287 -11.96 -12.61 -28.66
C MET A 287 -11.56 -13.85 -27.85
N GLY A 288 -10.70 -13.71 -26.84
CA GLY A 288 -10.14 -14.84 -26.09
C GLY A 288 -9.51 -15.90 -27.01
N ASP A 289 -9.58 -17.16 -26.57
CA ASP A 289 -8.93 -18.30 -27.23
C ASP A 289 -9.76 -18.95 -28.35
N ILE A 290 -10.53 -18.17 -29.12
CA ILE A 290 -11.22 -18.73 -30.28
C ILE A 290 -10.22 -19.34 -31.28
N SER A 291 -10.62 -20.44 -31.91
CA SER A 291 -9.80 -21.09 -32.94
C SER A 291 -9.61 -20.20 -34.17
N ASN A 292 -8.54 -20.40 -34.94
CA ASN A 292 -8.32 -19.66 -36.19
C ASN A 292 -9.41 -19.92 -37.24
N ALA A 293 -10.07 -21.09 -37.18
CA ALA A 293 -11.23 -21.40 -38.01
C ALA A 293 -12.45 -20.53 -37.62
N ALA A 294 -12.69 -20.35 -36.33
CA ALA A 294 -13.74 -19.46 -35.84
C ALA A 294 -13.42 -17.98 -36.17
N LEU A 295 -12.15 -17.55 -35.99
CA LEU A 295 -11.71 -16.21 -36.39
C LEU A 295 -11.95 -15.97 -37.88
N LYS A 296 -11.60 -16.93 -38.75
CA LYS A 296 -11.87 -16.83 -40.19
C LYS A 296 -13.34 -16.56 -40.47
N LEU A 297 -14.25 -17.33 -39.86
CA LEU A 297 -15.70 -17.13 -40.02
C LEU A 297 -16.17 -15.78 -39.51
N VAL A 298 -15.66 -15.32 -38.36
CA VAL A 298 -15.97 -13.97 -37.84
C VAL A 298 -15.57 -12.89 -38.84
N LEU A 299 -14.42 -13.02 -39.49
CA LEU A 299 -13.92 -12.01 -40.42
C LEU A 299 -14.62 -12.04 -41.80
N THR A 300 -15.33 -13.12 -42.16
CA THR A 300 -15.98 -13.26 -43.48
C THR A 300 -17.51 -13.28 -43.46
N ASP A 301 -18.14 -13.64 -42.33
CA ASP A 301 -19.60 -13.79 -42.19
C ASP A 301 -20.14 -12.91 -41.07
N ALA A 302 -20.86 -11.85 -41.46
CA ALA A 302 -21.44 -10.87 -40.54
C ALA A 302 -22.50 -11.50 -39.60
N ASN A 303 -23.28 -12.47 -40.05
CA ASN A 303 -24.30 -13.11 -39.20
C ASN A 303 -23.65 -13.97 -38.12
N TYR A 304 -22.62 -14.72 -38.51
CA TYR A 304 -21.82 -15.52 -37.58
C TYR A 304 -21.13 -14.62 -36.55
N ALA A 305 -20.49 -13.54 -37.01
CA ALA A 305 -19.82 -12.57 -36.15
C ALA A 305 -20.77 -11.95 -35.12
N ASN A 306 -21.94 -11.46 -35.56
CA ASN A 306 -22.94 -10.86 -34.67
C ASN A 306 -23.50 -11.87 -33.65
N THR A 307 -23.66 -13.14 -34.03
CA THR A 307 -24.13 -14.19 -33.11
C THR A 307 -23.15 -14.43 -31.96
N LEU A 308 -21.85 -14.29 -32.21
CA LEU A 308 -20.80 -14.41 -31.20
C LEU A 308 -20.46 -13.09 -30.50
N GLY A 309 -21.13 -11.98 -30.85
CA GLY A 309 -20.83 -10.65 -30.32
C GLY A 309 -19.59 -9.98 -30.92
N TYR A 310 -19.05 -10.49 -32.03
CA TYR A 310 -17.86 -9.98 -32.71
C TYR A 310 -18.16 -9.19 -34.00
N GLY A 311 -19.36 -8.57 -34.10
CA GLY A 311 -19.76 -7.78 -35.27
C GLY A 311 -18.83 -6.59 -35.57
N GLU A 312 -18.24 -6.00 -34.54
CA GLU A 312 -17.23 -4.93 -34.70
C GLU A 312 -15.95 -5.44 -35.38
N ALA A 313 -15.53 -6.67 -35.07
CA ALA A 313 -14.38 -7.29 -35.72
C ALA A 313 -14.66 -7.55 -37.20
N ASN A 314 -15.85 -8.06 -37.55
CA ASN A 314 -16.25 -8.24 -38.95
C ASN A 314 -16.25 -6.90 -39.71
N SER A 315 -16.84 -5.86 -39.11
CA SER A 315 -16.93 -4.52 -39.72
C SER A 315 -15.57 -3.84 -39.91
N ALA A 316 -14.54 -4.31 -39.20
CA ALA A 316 -13.18 -3.80 -39.33
C ALA A 316 -12.40 -4.40 -40.52
N PHE A 317 -12.97 -5.35 -41.27
CA PHE A 317 -12.29 -5.98 -42.41
C PHE A 317 -13.23 -6.11 -43.62
N ASN A 318 -12.69 -5.91 -44.81
CA ASN A 318 -13.42 -5.94 -46.08
C ASN A 318 -13.18 -7.28 -46.79
N PHE A 319 -13.55 -8.41 -46.16
CA PHE A 319 -13.49 -9.73 -46.78
C PHE A 319 -14.87 -10.18 -47.30
N ASN A 320 -14.88 -10.84 -48.44
CA ASN A 320 -16.03 -11.59 -48.96
C ASN A 320 -16.20 -12.92 -48.20
N LEU A 321 -17.37 -13.56 -48.36
CA LEU A 321 -17.64 -14.89 -47.80
C LEU A 321 -16.66 -15.98 -48.26
N ASP A 322 -16.08 -15.84 -49.45
CA ASP A 322 -15.05 -16.76 -49.97
C ASP A 322 -13.64 -16.47 -49.41
N GLY A 323 -13.49 -15.42 -48.60
CA GLY A 323 -12.26 -15.00 -47.96
C GLY A 323 -11.38 -14.05 -48.78
N THR A 324 -11.74 -13.71 -50.02
CA THR A 324 -11.04 -12.68 -50.81
C THR A 324 -11.40 -11.26 -50.35
N ILE A 325 -10.61 -10.25 -50.73
CA ILE A 325 -10.95 -8.85 -50.44
C ILE A 325 -12.13 -8.38 -51.29
N ASP A 326 -13.06 -7.66 -50.67
CA ASP A 326 -14.10 -6.91 -51.38
C ASP A 326 -13.50 -5.66 -52.04
N SER A 327 -13.09 -5.78 -53.31
CA SER A 327 -12.58 -4.65 -54.09
C SER A 327 -13.63 -3.58 -54.41
N SER A 328 -14.92 -3.84 -54.17
CA SER A 328 -15.99 -2.86 -54.35
C SER A 328 -16.13 -1.89 -53.17
N ALA A 329 -15.57 -2.25 -52.01
CA ALA A 329 -15.39 -1.37 -50.87
C ALA A 329 -14.23 -0.39 -51.13
N ALA A 330 -14.47 0.57 -52.03
CA ALA A 330 -13.48 1.58 -52.42
C ALA A 330 -12.87 2.26 -51.18
N SER A 331 -11.57 2.04 -50.96
CA SER A 331 -10.80 2.63 -49.88
C SER A 331 -9.57 3.33 -50.46
N TYR A 332 -9.35 4.59 -50.08
CA TYR A 332 -8.22 5.42 -50.51
C TYR A 332 -7.44 5.88 -49.27
N ALA A 333 -6.12 5.95 -49.40
CA ALA A 333 -5.20 6.31 -48.33
C ALA A 333 -4.95 7.82 -48.27
N ALA A 334 -6.00 8.65 -48.41
CA ALA A 334 -5.88 10.11 -48.30
C ALA A 334 -5.25 10.55 -46.96
N GLN A 335 -5.42 9.74 -45.92
CA GLN A 335 -4.63 9.75 -44.68
C GLN A 335 -4.24 8.32 -44.28
N THR A 336 -3.14 8.20 -43.55
CA THR A 336 -2.73 7.00 -42.80
C THR A 336 -3.46 6.94 -41.46
N SER A 337 -3.45 5.78 -40.79
CA SER A 337 -4.01 5.64 -39.43
C SER A 337 -3.41 6.66 -38.46
N ASP A 338 -2.09 6.86 -38.51
CA ASP A 338 -1.36 7.76 -37.61
C ASP A 338 -1.72 9.23 -37.86
N GLN A 339 -1.92 9.63 -39.13
CA GLN A 339 -2.40 10.96 -39.48
C GLN A 339 -3.83 11.21 -38.99
N ILE A 340 -4.71 10.20 -39.07
CA ILE A 340 -6.09 10.31 -38.54
C ILE A 340 -6.05 10.41 -37.00
N ASP A 341 -5.19 9.64 -36.33
CA ASP A 341 -5.01 9.72 -34.86
C ASP A 341 -4.45 11.08 -34.44
N ALA A 342 -3.46 11.62 -35.15
CA ALA A 342 -2.91 12.94 -34.87
C ALA A 342 -3.99 14.04 -34.95
N MET A 343 -4.82 13.99 -36.00
CA MET A 343 -5.93 14.94 -36.16
C MET A 343 -6.99 14.78 -35.07
N ALA A 344 -7.34 13.54 -34.70
CA ALA A 344 -8.26 13.26 -33.60
C ALA A 344 -7.75 13.81 -32.26
N ASN A 345 -6.46 13.62 -31.97
CA ASN A 345 -5.82 14.16 -30.75
C ASN A 345 -5.85 15.69 -30.72
N MET A 346 -5.59 16.35 -31.86
CA MET A 346 -5.70 17.80 -31.96
C MET A 346 -7.13 18.29 -31.73
N ALA A 347 -8.13 17.59 -32.25
CA ALA A 347 -9.55 17.89 -32.02
C ALA A 347 -9.95 17.68 -30.54
N SER A 348 -9.49 16.60 -29.89
CA SER A 348 -9.70 16.37 -28.46
C SER A 348 -9.04 17.45 -27.58
N ALA A 349 -7.84 17.91 -27.95
CA ALA A 349 -7.17 19.01 -27.28
C ALA A 349 -7.95 20.33 -27.43
N ALA A 350 -8.53 20.59 -28.61
CA ALA A 350 -9.41 21.74 -28.84
C ALA A 350 -10.68 21.68 -27.99
N SER A 351 -11.32 20.50 -27.87
CA SER A 351 -12.48 20.30 -27.01
C SER A 351 -12.15 20.49 -25.52
N SER A 352 -11.00 19.97 -25.06
CA SER A 352 -10.54 20.14 -23.68
C SER A 352 -10.29 21.62 -23.34
N TYR A 353 -9.62 22.34 -24.26
CA TYR A 353 -9.45 23.78 -24.16
C TYR A 353 -10.80 24.49 -24.06
N TYR A 354 -11.72 24.20 -24.98
CA TYR A 354 -13.06 24.80 -25.01
C TYR A 354 -13.81 24.58 -23.70
N GLN A 355 -13.95 23.34 -23.23
CA GLN A 355 -14.66 23.00 -21.99
C GLN A 355 -14.08 23.72 -20.77
N SER A 356 -12.75 23.84 -20.70
CA SER A 356 -12.08 24.53 -19.59
C SER A 356 -12.27 26.05 -19.61
N LYS A 357 -12.34 26.66 -20.81
CA LYS A 357 -12.36 28.11 -20.99
C LYS A 357 -13.77 28.68 -21.07
N ILE A 358 -14.70 28.02 -21.75
CA ILE A 358 -16.03 28.59 -22.00
C ILE A 358 -16.82 28.81 -20.71
N VAL A 359 -16.61 27.95 -19.70
CA VAL A 359 -17.25 28.05 -18.38
C VAL A 359 -16.67 29.17 -17.51
N THR A 360 -15.59 29.84 -17.94
CA THR A 360 -15.04 31.02 -17.25
C THR A 360 -15.44 32.34 -17.91
N ILE A 361 -16.04 32.29 -19.10
CA ILE A 361 -16.43 33.48 -19.85
C ILE A 361 -17.71 34.08 -19.27
N THR A 362 -17.71 35.38 -19.04
CA THR A 362 -18.87 36.14 -18.54
C THR A 362 -19.34 37.24 -19.49
N ASN A 363 -18.59 37.52 -20.55
CA ASN A 363 -18.94 38.50 -21.57
C ASN A 363 -18.63 37.97 -22.98
N VAL A 364 -19.50 38.23 -23.94
CA VAL A 364 -19.36 37.77 -25.33
C VAL A 364 -18.11 38.34 -26.00
N ASP A 365 -17.65 39.53 -25.60
CA ASP A 365 -16.43 40.13 -26.15
C ASP A 365 -15.17 39.33 -25.77
N ASP A 366 -15.13 38.77 -24.56
CA ASP A 366 -14.02 37.90 -24.13
C ASP A 366 -14.03 36.56 -24.89
N LEU A 367 -15.23 36.06 -25.25
CA LEU A 367 -15.37 34.87 -26.10
C LEU A 367 -14.81 35.12 -27.50
N VAL A 368 -15.27 36.21 -28.11
CA VAL A 368 -14.94 36.55 -29.49
C VAL A 368 -13.47 36.96 -29.64
N ALA A 369 -12.87 37.51 -28.58
CA ALA A 369 -11.44 37.80 -28.51
C ALA A 369 -10.54 36.54 -28.46
N ASP A 370 -11.09 35.34 -28.22
CA ASP A 370 -10.35 34.08 -28.30
C ASP A 370 -10.68 33.32 -29.60
N PRO A 371 -9.79 33.38 -30.61
CA PRO A 371 -9.98 32.70 -31.89
C PRO A 371 -10.14 31.17 -31.77
N ARG A 372 -9.66 30.55 -30.68
CA ARG A 372 -9.81 29.11 -30.47
C ARG A 372 -11.25 28.77 -30.08
N LEU A 373 -11.90 29.63 -29.30
CA LEU A 373 -13.31 29.47 -28.93
C LEU A 373 -14.21 29.72 -30.13
N THR A 374 -14.00 30.80 -30.88
CA THR A 374 -14.85 31.12 -32.04
C THR A 374 -14.75 30.05 -33.12
N ARG A 375 -13.56 29.54 -33.44
CA ARG A 375 -13.37 28.44 -34.41
C ARG A 375 -14.03 27.15 -33.96
N PHE A 376 -13.90 26.80 -32.69
CA PHE A 376 -14.51 25.60 -32.13
C PHE A 376 -16.03 25.67 -32.20
N ILE A 377 -16.64 26.82 -31.90
CA ILE A 377 -18.09 27.04 -32.01
C ILE A 377 -18.53 26.94 -33.46
N LYS A 378 -17.82 27.64 -34.37
CA LYS A 378 -18.12 27.61 -35.80
C LYS A 378 -18.06 26.18 -36.35
N ASP A 379 -17.04 25.40 -35.98
CA ASP A 379 -16.96 23.98 -36.32
C ASP A 379 -18.13 23.19 -35.70
N ALA A 380 -18.30 23.22 -34.37
CA ALA A 380 -19.31 22.45 -33.65
C ALA A 380 -20.73 22.59 -34.21
N TYR A 381 -21.08 23.79 -34.69
CA TYR A 381 -22.42 24.09 -35.24
C TYR A 381 -22.48 24.15 -36.76
N GLY A 382 -21.39 23.79 -37.47
CA GLY A 382 -21.34 23.78 -38.93
C GLY A 382 -21.42 25.17 -39.56
N MET A 383 -21.04 26.21 -38.81
CA MET A 383 -20.97 27.58 -39.34
C MET A 383 -19.73 27.73 -40.23
N PRO A 384 -19.80 28.50 -41.33
CA PRO A 384 -18.62 28.81 -42.14
C PRO A 384 -17.54 29.47 -41.29
N GLN A 385 -16.29 29.04 -41.43
CA GLN A 385 -15.17 29.67 -40.73
C GLN A 385 -14.97 31.15 -41.15
N THR A 386 -15.44 31.52 -42.34
CA THR A 386 -15.45 32.89 -42.87
C THR A 386 -16.50 33.80 -42.22
N LEU A 387 -17.44 33.27 -41.43
CA LEU A 387 -18.41 34.09 -40.70
C LEU A 387 -17.66 35.08 -39.80
N SER A 388 -18.01 36.37 -39.92
CA SER A 388 -17.31 37.41 -39.17
C SER A 388 -17.56 37.26 -37.67
N ASP A 389 -16.60 37.71 -36.88
CA ASP A 389 -16.69 37.70 -35.43
C ASP A 389 -17.81 38.64 -34.92
N ALA A 390 -18.15 39.67 -35.69
CA ALA A 390 -19.31 40.52 -35.44
C ALA A 390 -20.63 39.77 -35.64
N ASP A 391 -20.77 39.01 -36.72
CA ASP A 391 -21.97 38.21 -36.98
C ASP A 391 -22.10 37.08 -35.94
N LEU A 392 -20.98 36.44 -35.56
CA LEU A 392 -20.98 35.45 -34.49
C LEU A 392 -21.42 36.08 -33.16
N LYS A 393 -20.93 37.27 -32.81
CA LYS A 393 -21.39 38.01 -31.63
C LYS A 393 -22.90 38.24 -31.69
N SER A 394 -23.43 38.71 -32.82
CA SER A 394 -24.86 38.93 -33.00
C SER A 394 -25.69 37.65 -32.88
N VAL A 395 -25.23 36.52 -33.43
CA VAL A 395 -25.88 35.20 -33.27
C VAL A 395 -25.93 34.79 -31.79
N LEU A 396 -24.85 35.04 -31.04
CA LEU A 396 -24.77 34.66 -29.63
C LEU A 396 -25.64 35.52 -28.71
N THR A 397 -25.92 36.79 -29.06
CA THR A 397 -26.65 37.73 -28.19
C THR A 397 -28.07 38.06 -28.64
N ASP A 398 -28.43 37.86 -29.92
CA ASP A 398 -29.74 38.23 -30.48
C ASP A 398 -30.43 37.02 -31.13
N SER A 399 -31.48 36.54 -30.47
CA SER A 399 -32.31 35.42 -30.95
C SER A 399 -32.96 35.66 -32.32
N THR A 400 -33.34 36.90 -32.64
CA THR A 400 -33.98 37.23 -33.93
C THR A 400 -32.95 37.19 -35.05
N TYR A 401 -31.75 37.71 -34.79
CA TYR A 401 -30.64 37.66 -35.72
C TYR A 401 -30.17 36.21 -35.96
N ALA A 402 -30.06 35.42 -34.89
CA ALA A 402 -29.74 33.99 -34.97
C ALA A 402 -30.77 33.24 -35.84
N SER A 403 -32.08 33.49 -35.64
CA SER A 403 -33.15 32.87 -36.43
C SER A 403 -33.09 33.25 -37.91
N THR A 404 -32.74 34.51 -38.20
CA THR A 404 -32.59 35.01 -39.58
C THR A 404 -31.48 34.27 -40.34
N LEU A 405 -30.41 33.89 -39.64
CA LEU A 405 -29.29 33.13 -40.20
C LEU A 405 -29.43 31.60 -40.03
N GLY A 406 -30.49 31.12 -39.37
CA GLY A 406 -30.72 29.69 -39.12
C GLY A 406 -29.85 29.08 -38.02
N TYR A 407 -29.36 29.90 -37.07
CA TYR A 407 -28.48 29.51 -35.97
C TYR A 407 -29.18 29.56 -34.60
N ASP A 408 -30.49 29.32 -34.55
CA ASP A 408 -31.27 29.28 -33.30
C ASP A 408 -30.69 28.29 -32.28
N ASN A 409 -30.18 27.16 -32.77
CA ASN A 409 -29.52 26.13 -31.96
C ASN A 409 -28.20 26.62 -31.34
N VAL A 410 -27.46 27.50 -32.04
CA VAL A 410 -26.26 28.14 -31.51
C VAL A 410 -26.67 29.10 -30.41
N HIS A 411 -27.62 30.01 -30.68
CA HIS A 411 -28.09 30.98 -29.68
C HIS A 411 -28.58 30.29 -28.40
N ALA A 412 -29.42 29.26 -28.53
CA ALA A 412 -29.96 28.51 -27.40
C ALA A 412 -28.88 27.79 -26.55
N ALA A 413 -27.70 27.55 -27.11
CA ALA A 413 -26.61 26.89 -26.40
C ALA A 413 -25.83 27.82 -25.46
N PHE A 414 -26.01 29.15 -25.55
CA PHE A 414 -25.28 30.14 -24.74
C PHE A 414 -26.22 30.98 -23.88
N ASN A 415 -25.70 31.48 -22.76
CA ASN A 415 -26.46 32.22 -21.74
C ASN A 415 -26.24 33.74 -21.81
N PHE A 416 -25.86 34.27 -22.97
CA PHE A 416 -25.64 35.71 -23.14
C PHE A 416 -26.97 36.48 -23.22
N LEU A 417 -26.98 37.66 -22.60
CA LEU A 417 -28.02 38.66 -22.74
C LEU A 417 -27.74 39.52 -23.99
N THR A 418 -28.72 40.33 -24.38
CA THR A 418 -28.60 41.23 -25.53
C THR A 418 -27.48 42.27 -25.40
N ASP A 419 -27.07 42.60 -24.18
CA ASP A 419 -25.95 43.52 -23.91
C ASP A 419 -24.56 42.82 -23.92
N GLY A 420 -24.55 41.50 -24.18
CA GLY A 420 -23.33 40.68 -24.22
C GLY A 420 -22.86 40.15 -22.88
N THR A 421 -23.50 40.50 -21.76
CA THR A 421 -23.22 39.94 -20.43
C THR A 421 -23.97 38.63 -20.19
N VAL A 422 -23.71 37.95 -19.08
CA VAL A 422 -24.47 36.76 -18.65
C VAL A 422 -25.30 37.08 -17.40
N SER A 423 -26.49 36.48 -17.30
CA SER A 423 -27.39 36.68 -16.16
C SER A 423 -26.80 36.13 -14.85
N SER A 424 -27.12 36.76 -13.72
CA SER A 424 -26.58 36.45 -12.39
C SER A 424 -26.98 35.06 -11.86
N ASP A 425 -28.04 34.46 -12.40
CA ASP A 425 -28.50 33.10 -12.06
C ASP A 425 -27.69 31.98 -12.76
N LYS A 426 -27.05 32.30 -13.90
CA LYS A 426 -26.19 31.36 -14.65
C LYS A 426 -24.71 31.65 -14.42
N GLY A 427 -24.32 32.92 -14.35
CA GLY A 427 -22.96 33.38 -14.03
C GLY A 427 -21.88 33.06 -15.07
N VAL A 428 -22.18 32.33 -16.14
CA VAL A 428 -21.22 31.87 -17.16
C VAL A 428 -21.85 31.74 -18.55
N ALA A 429 -21.05 31.88 -19.61
CA ALA A 429 -21.48 31.83 -21.01
C ALA A 429 -22.11 30.49 -21.40
N GLN A 430 -21.59 29.39 -20.85
CA GLN A 430 -22.20 28.07 -20.91
C GLN A 430 -22.04 27.36 -19.56
N THR A 431 -23.08 26.66 -19.12
CA THR A 431 -22.95 25.67 -18.03
C THR A 431 -22.09 24.50 -18.48
N THR A 432 -21.57 23.70 -17.53
CA THR A 432 -20.82 22.48 -17.85
C THR A 432 -21.61 21.51 -18.75
N ALA A 433 -22.93 21.43 -18.59
CA ALA A 433 -23.78 20.58 -19.43
C ALA A 433 -23.88 21.12 -20.87
N GLN A 434 -24.09 22.42 -21.05
CA GLN A 434 -24.11 23.06 -22.38
C GLN A 434 -22.76 22.93 -23.09
N ALA A 435 -21.64 23.14 -22.37
CA ALA A 435 -20.29 22.99 -22.91
C ALA A 435 -19.98 21.56 -23.39
N ARG A 436 -20.48 20.54 -22.66
CA ARG A 436 -20.42 19.13 -23.09
C ARG A 436 -21.26 18.88 -24.34
N SER A 437 -22.45 19.48 -24.43
CA SER A 437 -23.30 19.40 -25.63
C SER A 437 -22.60 19.96 -26.86
N THR A 438 -22.03 21.17 -26.77
CA THR A 438 -21.23 21.76 -27.87
C THR A 438 -20.06 20.86 -28.27
N SER A 439 -19.36 20.30 -27.29
CA SER A 439 -18.24 19.37 -27.53
C SER A 439 -18.69 18.08 -28.21
N SER A 440 -19.88 17.58 -27.89
CA SER A 440 -20.49 16.43 -28.57
C SER A 440 -20.76 16.73 -30.05
N SER A 441 -21.23 17.93 -30.38
CA SER A 441 -21.45 18.34 -31.78
C SER A 441 -20.14 18.44 -32.56
N ALA A 442 -19.08 19.01 -31.98
CA ALA A 442 -17.74 19.00 -32.59
C ALA A 442 -17.21 17.58 -32.81
N ASN A 443 -17.42 16.68 -31.85
CA ASN A 443 -17.02 15.28 -31.99
C ASN A 443 -17.81 14.56 -33.09
N ALA A 444 -19.06 14.93 -33.33
CA ALA A 444 -19.85 14.41 -34.46
C ALA A 444 -19.27 14.83 -35.82
N ASN A 445 -18.60 16.00 -35.89
CA ASN A 445 -17.90 16.41 -37.11
C ASN A 445 -16.61 15.63 -37.34
N LEU A 446 -15.84 15.37 -36.29
CA LEU A 446 -14.69 14.45 -36.37
C LEU A 446 -15.12 13.05 -36.82
N SER A 447 -16.23 12.54 -36.27
CA SER A 447 -16.79 11.25 -36.65
C SER A 447 -17.23 11.22 -38.12
N TYR A 448 -17.86 12.31 -38.59
CA TYR A 448 -18.20 12.47 -40.00
C TYR A 448 -16.94 12.45 -40.88
N PHE A 449 -15.91 13.20 -40.51
CA PHE A 449 -14.65 13.25 -41.24
C PHE A 449 -14.00 11.87 -41.35
N GLN A 450 -13.89 11.14 -40.24
CA GLN A 450 -13.36 9.78 -40.22
C GLN A 450 -14.19 8.82 -41.08
N SER A 451 -15.52 8.97 -41.13
CA SER A 451 -16.37 8.14 -41.99
C SER A 451 -16.22 8.42 -43.49
N LYS A 452 -15.74 9.62 -43.86
CA LYS A 452 -15.65 10.06 -45.26
C LYS A 452 -14.25 9.96 -45.83
N ILE A 453 -13.21 10.19 -45.03
CA ILE A 453 -11.84 10.38 -45.53
C ILE A 453 -11.31 9.16 -46.29
N GLY A 454 -11.70 7.95 -45.88
CA GLY A 454 -11.34 6.71 -46.59
C GLY A 454 -11.96 6.55 -47.98
N SER A 455 -12.97 7.34 -48.33
CA SER A 455 -13.60 7.33 -49.67
C SER A 455 -13.06 8.44 -50.60
N ILE A 456 -12.21 9.32 -50.08
CA ILE A 456 -11.69 10.47 -50.83
C ILE A 456 -10.56 10.01 -51.76
N SER A 457 -10.87 9.95 -53.05
CA SER A 457 -9.94 9.53 -54.10
C SER A 457 -9.03 10.66 -54.59
N ASN A 458 -9.42 11.92 -54.35
CA ASN A 458 -8.67 13.09 -54.78
C ASN A 458 -9.01 14.32 -53.92
N VAL A 459 -8.11 15.30 -53.91
CA VAL A 459 -8.21 16.52 -53.11
C VAL A 459 -9.46 17.34 -53.43
N ASP A 460 -9.95 17.34 -54.68
CA ASP A 460 -11.13 18.11 -55.08
C ASP A 460 -12.40 17.59 -54.41
N GLN A 461 -12.52 16.29 -54.19
CA GLN A 461 -13.61 15.70 -53.41
C GLN A 461 -13.60 16.15 -51.95
N LEU A 462 -12.42 16.30 -51.35
CA LEU A 462 -12.28 16.80 -49.98
C LEU A 462 -12.65 18.28 -49.89
N ILE A 463 -12.17 19.10 -50.84
CA ILE A 463 -12.44 20.53 -50.88
C ILE A 463 -13.94 20.82 -51.08
N ALA A 464 -14.63 20.01 -51.89
CA ALA A 464 -16.06 20.15 -52.14
C ALA A 464 -16.94 19.89 -50.89
N ASP A 465 -16.44 19.17 -49.89
CA ASP A 465 -17.15 18.94 -48.64
C ASP A 465 -16.79 20.00 -47.59
N GLN A 466 -17.69 20.96 -47.42
CA GLN A 466 -17.53 22.08 -46.48
C GLN A 466 -17.34 21.63 -45.02
N LYS A 467 -17.88 20.48 -44.64
CA LYS A 467 -17.76 19.96 -43.28
C LYS A 467 -16.36 19.42 -43.03
N LEU A 468 -15.76 18.77 -44.03
CA LEU A 468 -14.36 18.32 -43.98
C LEU A 468 -13.40 19.51 -43.93
N THR A 469 -13.56 20.48 -44.82
CA THR A 469 -12.68 21.65 -44.87
C THR A 469 -12.80 22.54 -43.63
N SER A 470 -14.01 22.72 -43.07
CA SER A 470 -14.21 23.46 -41.82
C SER A 470 -13.46 22.81 -40.66
N LEU A 471 -13.57 21.49 -40.51
CA LEU A 471 -12.86 20.75 -39.46
C LEU A 471 -11.33 20.88 -39.63
N ILE A 472 -10.80 20.73 -40.85
CA ILE A 472 -9.36 20.90 -41.12
C ILE A 472 -8.90 22.30 -40.71
N LYS A 473 -9.60 23.36 -41.16
CA LYS A 473 -9.26 24.75 -40.83
C LYS A 473 -9.32 24.99 -39.32
N SER A 474 -10.32 24.43 -38.63
CA SER A 474 -10.49 24.52 -37.18
C SER A 474 -9.34 23.85 -36.43
N VAL A 475 -9.12 22.55 -36.68
CA VAL A 475 -8.16 21.70 -35.96
C VAL A 475 -6.71 22.17 -36.18
N TYR A 476 -6.34 22.45 -37.42
CA TYR A 476 -5.00 22.93 -37.78
C TYR A 476 -4.82 24.44 -37.60
N ARG A 477 -5.86 25.12 -37.14
CA ARG A 477 -5.84 26.55 -36.83
C ARG A 477 -5.45 27.42 -38.03
N MET A 478 -5.92 27.05 -39.21
CA MET A 478 -5.71 27.84 -40.41
C MET A 478 -6.44 29.19 -40.34
N PRO A 479 -5.96 30.25 -41.02
CA PRO A 479 -6.68 31.50 -41.18
C PRO A 479 -8.11 31.27 -41.71
N THR A 480 -9.08 32.00 -41.17
CA THR A 480 -10.50 31.83 -41.47
C THR A 480 -10.86 32.21 -42.90
N ASP A 481 -10.03 33.04 -43.53
CA ASP A 481 -10.08 33.52 -44.90
C ASP A 481 -9.28 32.66 -45.89
N THR A 482 -8.69 31.54 -45.45
CA THR A 482 -7.98 30.62 -46.36
C THR A 482 -8.91 30.16 -47.49
N SER A 483 -8.55 30.50 -48.73
CA SER A 483 -9.32 30.13 -49.92
C SER A 483 -9.23 28.63 -50.20
N ASP A 484 -10.20 28.09 -50.93
CA ASP A 484 -10.18 26.68 -51.32
C ASP A 484 -9.03 26.35 -52.27
N ALA A 485 -8.58 27.33 -53.07
CA ALA A 485 -7.41 27.21 -53.93
C ALA A 485 -6.10 27.14 -53.14
N ASP A 486 -5.97 27.96 -52.09
CA ASP A 486 -4.82 27.92 -51.19
C ASP A 486 -4.81 26.63 -50.37
N LEU A 487 -5.97 26.20 -49.87
CA LEU A 487 -6.10 24.92 -49.14
C LEU A 487 -5.73 23.74 -50.04
N LYS A 488 -6.20 23.72 -51.29
CA LYS A 488 -5.80 22.70 -52.28
C LYS A 488 -4.28 22.69 -52.47
N SER A 489 -3.67 23.86 -52.66
CA SER A 489 -2.22 23.98 -52.86
C SER A 489 -1.42 23.56 -51.62
N ILE A 490 -1.90 23.87 -50.41
CA ILE A 490 -1.32 23.39 -49.15
C ILE A 490 -1.37 21.87 -49.06
N LEU A 491 -2.46 21.24 -49.51
CA LEU A 491 -2.63 19.79 -49.42
C LEU A 491 -1.83 18.99 -50.48
N THR A 492 -1.46 19.60 -51.60
CA THR A 492 -0.79 18.89 -52.72
C THR A 492 0.65 19.34 -53.00
N ASP A 493 1.09 20.50 -52.50
CA ASP A 493 2.44 21.04 -52.72
C ASP A 493 3.14 21.35 -51.38
N SER A 494 4.09 20.49 -51.03
CA SER A 494 4.90 20.60 -49.80
C SER A 494 5.69 21.91 -49.69
N SER A 495 6.15 22.47 -50.82
CA SER A 495 6.93 23.72 -50.85
C SER A 495 6.02 24.94 -50.66
N PHE A 496 4.85 24.93 -51.31
CA PHE A 496 3.81 25.95 -51.08
C PHE A 496 3.34 25.92 -49.62
N ALA A 497 3.03 24.74 -49.09
CA ALA A 497 2.63 24.56 -47.70
C ALA A 497 3.69 25.10 -46.73
N SER A 498 4.97 24.81 -46.96
CA SER A 498 6.06 25.34 -46.15
C SER A 498 6.18 26.86 -46.24
N ALA A 499 6.01 27.44 -47.43
CA ALA A 499 6.06 28.89 -47.61
C ALA A 499 4.92 29.62 -46.89
N GLN A 500 3.75 28.99 -46.79
CA GLN A 500 2.59 29.50 -46.05
C GLN A 500 2.60 29.14 -44.56
N GLY A 501 3.58 28.37 -44.08
CA GLY A 501 3.67 27.93 -42.68
C GLY A 501 2.73 26.78 -42.30
N PHE A 502 2.21 26.04 -43.28
CA PHE A 502 1.27 24.92 -43.11
C PHE A 502 1.84 23.55 -43.51
N SER A 503 3.15 23.34 -43.34
CA SER A 503 3.78 22.02 -43.56
C SER A 503 3.14 20.91 -42.72
N ASN A 504 2.64 21.24 -41.53
CA ASN A 504 1.91 20.31 -40.67
C ASN A 504 0.57 19.87 -41.28
N VAL A 505 -0.10 20.73 -42.05
CA VAL A 505 -1.35 20.39 -42.75
C VAL A 505 -1.03 19.51 -43.96
N ASN A 506 0.00 19.84 -44.73
CA ASN A 506 0.44 19.00 -45.86
C ASN A 506 0.82 17.60 -45.39
N ALA A 507 1.63 17.50 -44.33
CA ALA A 507 2.06 16.22 -43.75
C ALA A 507 0.91 15.40 -43.14
N ALA A 508 -0.27 15.99 -42.94
CA ALA A 508 -1.44 15.28 -42.44
C ALA A 508 -2.18 14.48 -43.52
N PHE A 509 -1.84 14.64 -44.80
CA PHE A 509 -2.52 13.99 -45.93
C PHE A 509 -1.51 13.40 -46.92
N ASN A 510 -1.94 12.40 -47.69
CA ASN A 510 -1.10 11.71 -48.68
C ASN A 510 -1.59 11.93 -50.11
N PHE A 511 -2.00 13.16 -50.44
CA PHE A 511 -2.32 13.50 -51.82
C PHE A 511 -1.03 13.65 -52.64
N ALA A 512 -1.01 13.09 -53.85
CA ALA A 512 0.02 13.33 -54.82
C ALA A 512 -0.06 14.77 -55.35
N SER A 513 0.97 15.22 -56.08
CA SER A 513 1.02 16.57 -56.65
C SER A 513 -0.09 16.86 -57.65
N ASP A 514 -0.66 15.83 -58.29
CA ASP A 514 -1.84 15.94 -59.15
C ASP A 514 -3.17 15.93 -58.38
N GLY A 515 -3.11 15.81 -57.06
CA GLY A 515 -4.25 15.78 -56.16
C GLY A 515 -4.86 14.41 -55.94
N SER A 516 -4.36 13.33 -56.58
CA SER A 516 -4.88 11.98 -56.38
C SER A 516 -4.45 11.37 -55.04
N ALA A 517 -5.28 10.50 -54.47
CA ALA A 517 -4.94 9.65 -53.32
C ALA A 517 -4.76 8.19 -53.78
N ALA A 518 -3.77 7.48 -53.24
CA ALA A 518 -3.53 6.09 -53.57
C ALA A 518 -4.68 5.19 -53.08
N ALA A 519 -5.01 4.13 -53.83
CA ALA A 519 -5.92 3.09 -53.35
C ALA A 519 -5.28 2.36 -52.16
N ALA A 520 -6.06 2.12 -51.10
CA ALA A 520 -5.61 1.34 -49.96
C ALA A 520 -5.40 -0.12 -50.39
N SER A 521 -4.27 -0.71 -50.03
CA SER A 521 -3.97 -2.12 -50.25
C SER A 521 -4.35 -2.95 -49.02
N GLY A 522 -4.84 -4.17 -49.23
CA GLY A 522 -5.16 -5.12 -48.17
C GLY A 522 -6.63 -5.05 -47.69
N PRO A 523 -6.96 -5.77 -46.60
CA PRO A 523 -8.33 -5.99 -46.17
C PRO A 523 -8.90 -4.89 -45.27
N GLN A 524 -8.15 -3.83 -44.97
CA GLN A 524 -8.59 -2.73 -44.09
C GLN A 524 -8.36 -1.37 -44.75
N SER A 525 -9.34 -0.47 -44.63
CA SER A 525 -9.13 0.96 -44.86
C SER A 525 -8.27 1.58 -43.76
N SER A 526 -7.72 2.79 -43.98
CA SER A 526 -6.96 3.52 -42.96
C SER A 526 -7.76 3.74 -41.65
N VAL A 527 -9.08 3.88 -41.75
CA VAL A 527 -9.98 4.09 -40.60
C VAL A 527 -10.19 2.79 -39.83
N GLN A 528 -10.43 1.68 -40.53
CA GLN A 528 -10.55 0.35 -39.92
C GLN A 528 -9.23 -0.10 -39.27
N LEU A 529 -8.11 0.22 -39.92
CA LEU A 529 -6.76 -0.01 -39.39
C LEU A 529 -6.50 0.79 -38.12
N GLN A 530 -6.87 2.07 -38.09
CA GLN A 530 -6.82 2.92 -36.90
C GLN A 530 -7.67 2.32 -35.77
N TYR A 531 -8.89 1.89 -36.06
CA TYR A 531 -9.79 1.30 -35.07
C TYR A 531 -9.20 0.01 -34.46
N THR A 532 -8.65 -0.87 -35.30
CA THR A 532 -8.03 -2.13 -34.86
C THR A 532 -6.80 -1.86 -33.99
N THR A 533 -5.91 -0.96 -34.42
CA THR A 533 -4.67 -0.66 -33.68
C THR A 533 -4.94 0.09 -32.38
N ARG A 534 -5.94 0.97 -32.34
CA ARG A 534 -6.39 1.62 -31.10
C ARG A 534 -6.93 0.60 -30.10
N ASN A 535 -7.76 -0.32 -30.57
CA ASN A 535 -8.31 -1.35 -29.70
C ASN A 535 -7.22 -2.29 -29.18
N TYR A 536 -6.26 -2.70 -30.01
CA TYR A 536 -5.12 -3.50 -29.55
C TYR A 536 -4.32 -2.76 -28.47
N ASN A 537 -3.97 -1.50 -28.70
CA ASN A 537 -3.21 -0.69 -27.74
C ASN A 537 -3.94 -0.50 -26.41
N ALA A 538 -5.27 -0.54 -26.41
CA ALA A 538 -6.09 -0.42 -25.21
C ALA A 538 -6.29 -1.75 -24.48
N ARG A 539 -5.89 -2.88 -25.06
CA ARG A 539 -6.28 -4.24 -24.61
C ARG A 539 -5.12 -5.24 -24.56
N TYR A 540 -3.90 -4.85 -24.91
CA TYR A 540 -2.78 -5.79 -25.02
C TYR A 540 -2.40 -6.40 -23.67
N ASP A 541 -2.73 -5.72 -22.58
CA ASP A 541 -2.51 -6.09 -21.19
C ASP A 541 -3.77 -6.62 -20.49
N ASP A 542 -4.95 -6.59 -21.12
CA ASP A 542 -6.21 -7.11 -20.54
C ASP A 542 -6.05 -8.57 -20.09
N ALA A 543 -5.51 -9.43 -20.97
CA ALA A 543 -5.32 -10.84 -20.67
C ALA A 543 -4.36 -11.06 -19.49
N GLN A 544 -3.33 -10.22 -19.37
CA GLN A 544 -2.44 -10.24 -18.22
C GLN A 544 -3.17 -9.84 -16.94
N GLN A 545 -3.99 -8.77 -17.00
CA GLN A 545 -4.72 -8.31 -15.84
C GLN A 545 -5.72 -9.38 -15.37
N ASP A 546 -6.41 -10.03 -16.29
CA ASP A 546 -7.30 -11.16 -15.99
C ASP A 546 -6.55 -12.33 -15.31
N GLU A 547 -5.35 -12.67 -15.78
CA GLU A 547 -4.49 -13.69 -15.15
C GLU A 547 -4.02 -13.29 -13.74
N ILE A 548 -3.63 -12.03 -13.55
CA ILE A 548 -3.25 -11.49 -12.24
C ILE A 548 -4.45 -11.54 -11.29
N ASP A 549 -5.61 -11.08 -11.73
CA ASP A 549 -6.83 -11.07 -10.93
C ASP A 549 -7.25 -12.50 -10.56
N ALA A 550 -7.15 -13.45 -11.49
CA ALA A 550 -7.40 -14.86 -11.22
C ALA A 550 -6.40 -15.46 -10.21
N ALA A 551 -5.10 -15.13 -10.34
CA ALA A 551 -4.07 -15.57 -9.40
C ALA A 551 -4.30 -15.00 -7.99
N VAL A 552 -4.66 -13.72 -7.89
CA VAL A 552 -4.99 -13.05 -6.62
C VAL A 552 -6.25 -13.67 -5.99
N ALA A 553 -7.28 -13.93 -6.79
CA ALA A 553 -8.50 -14.58 -6.30
C ALA A 553 -8.19 -16.00 -5.78
N ASN A 554 -7.39 -16.78 -6.50
CA ASN A 554 -6.93 -18.10 -6.06
C ASN A 554 -6.12 -18.01 -4.76
N TYR A 555 -5.21 -17.04 -4.65
CA TYR A 555 -4.42 -16.83 -3.44
C TYR A 555 -5.29 -16.57 -2.22
N LYS A 556 -6.23 -15.62 -2.31
CA LYS A 556 -7.18 -15.29 -1.23
C LYS A 556 -7.99 -16.50 -0.79
N GLU A 557 -8.52 -17.27 -1.76
CA GLU A 557 -9.27 -18.49 -1.46
C GLU A 557 -8.38 -19.53 -0.76
N ARG A 558 -7.17 -19.74 -1.27
CA ARG A 558 -6.22 -20.73 -0.74
C ARG A 558 -5.64 -20.34 0.62
N MET A 559 -5.48 -19.05 0.89
CA MET A 559 -4.93 -18.53 2.15
C MET A 559 -5.97 -18.34 3.25
N SER A 560 -7.26 -18.51 2.93
CA SER A 560 -8.32 -18.45 3.94
C SER A 560 -8.08 -19.42 5.10
N ASP A 561 -8.60 -19.04 6.27
CA ASP A 561 -8.36 -19.74 7.52
C ASP A 561 -8.64 -21.24 7.41
N ASP A 562 -9.72 -21.65 6.76
CA ASP A 562 -10.09 -23.08 6.67
C ASP A 562 -9.09 -23.92 5.85
N ASN A 563 -8.28 -23.29 5.00
CA ASN A 563 -7.40 -23.96 4.05
C ASN A 563 -5.94 -24.01 4.51
N VAL A 564 -5.40 -22.98 5.17
CA VAL A 564 -4.00 -22.94 5.62
C VAL A 564 -3.89 -22.88 7.14
N LYS A 565 -3.57 -24.03 7.75
CA LYS A 565 -3.31 -24.15 9.19
C LYS A 565 -1.84 -24.44 9.52
N SER A 566 -1.03 -24.70 8.50
CA SER A 566 0.37 -25.04 8.64
C SER A 566 1.21 -24.66 7.41
N VAL A 567 2.53 -24.61 7.59
CA VAL A 567 3.51 -24.49 6.50
C VAL A 567 3.31 -25.59 5.45
N ASP A 568 2.87 -26.78 5.88
CA ASP A 568 2.68 -27.89 4.97
C ASP A 568 1.44 -27.69 4.07
N ASP A 569 0.41 -27.01 4.58
CA ASP A 569 -0.79 -26.62 3.79
C ASP A 569 -0.48 -25.48 2.82
N PHE A 570 0.28 -24.47 3.27
CA PHE A 570 0.74 -23.35 2.43
C PHE A 570 1.52 -23.83 1.20
N LEU A 571 2.40 -24.83 1.37
CA LEU A 571 3.27 -25.34 0.32
C LEU A 571 2.59 -26.35 -0.62
N ARG A 572 1.28 -26.60 -0.48
CA ARG A 572 0.54 -27.48 -1.41
C ARG A 572 0.26 -26.76 -2.73
N SER A 573 0.57 -27.43 -3.84
CA SER A 573 0.12 -27.03 -5.16
C SER A 573 -1.40 -27.02 -5.26
N ASN A 574 -1.96 -26.24 -6.19
CA ASN A 574 -3.40 -26.18 -6.45
C ASN A 574 -4.00 -27.59 -6.66
N ALA A 575 -3.40 -28.38 -7.56
CA ALA A 575 -3.83 -29.76 -7.84
C ALA A 575 -3.77 -30.74 -6.65
N ALA A 576 -3.01 -30.42 -5.60
CA ALA A 576 -2.88 -31.27 -4.41
C ALA A 576 -3.73 -30.78 -3.23
N ALA A 577 -4.28 -29.56 -3.32
CA ALA A 577 -5.07 -28.94 -2.29
C ALA A 577 -6.56 -29.30 -2.42
N ASP A 578 -7.06 -29.50 -3.64
CA ASP A 578 -8.46 -29.79 -3.91
C ASP A 578 -8.66 -30.71 -5.14
N LEU A 579 -9.92 -30.94 -5.55
CA LEU A 579 -10.29 -31.77 -6.71
C LEU A 579 -10.68 -30.94 -7.95
N SER A 580 -10.74 -29.61 -7.82
CA SER A 580 -11.03 -28.68 -8.89
C SER A 580 -9.83 -28.59 -9.81
N LYS A 581 -10.06 -28.62 -11.12
CA LYS A 581 -9.01 -28.37 -12.11
C LYS A 581 -8.94 -26.92 -12.57
N LYS A 582 -9.80 -26.06 -12.02
CA LYS A 582 -9.97 -24.68 -12.50
C LYS A 582 -8.75 -23.80 -12.18
N ASN A 583 -8.08 -24.06 -11.06
CA ASN A 583 -6.93 -23.32 -10.58
C ASN A 583 -5.60 -24.07 -10.77
N ASP A 584 -5.61 -25.30 -11.32
CA ASP A 584 -4.39 -26.11 -11.50
C ASP A 584 -3.32 -25.42 -12.36
N SER A 585 -3.72 -24.51 -13.25
CA SER A 585 -2.82 -23.72 -14.09
C SER A 585 -2.46 -22.36 -13.51
N LEU A 586 -3.11 -21.94 -12.42
CA LEU A 586 -2.80 -20.68 -11.73
C LEU A 586 -1.60 -20.88 -10.79
N PRO A 587 -0.87 -19.81 -10.44
CA PRO A 587 0.15 -19.87 -9.40
C PRO A 587 -0.44 -20.35 -8.07
N ASP A 588 0.26 -21.25 -7.39
CA ASP A 588 -0.07 -21.60 -6.00
C ASP A 588 0.44 -20.53 -5.01
N PRO A 589 0.03 -20.56 -3.72
CA PRO A 589 0.46 -19.56 -2.75
C PRO A 589 1.98 -19.42 -2.59
N TYR A 590 2.73 -20.51 -2.76
CA TYR A 590 4.17 -20.50 -2.68
C TYR A 590 4.81 -19.82 -3.89
N GLU A 591 4.33 -20.12 -5.10
CA GLU A 591 4.80 -19.51 -6.35
C GLU A 591 4.51 -18.00 -6.37
N MET A 592 3.31 -17.60 -5.91
CA MET A 592 2.94 -16.20 -5.79
C MET A 592 3.83 -15.46 -4.79
N ALA A 593 4.11 -16.06 -3.62
CA ALA A 593 5.00 -15.48 -2.62
C ALA A 593 6.44 -15.33 -3.15
N LEU A 594 6.97 -16.33 -3.87
CA LEU A 594 8.29 -16.21 -4.48
C LEU A 594 8.34 -15.04 -5.46
N ARG A 595 7.38 -14.96 -6.38
CA ARG A 595 7.32 -13.87 -7.37
C ARG A 595 7.19 -12.51 -6.72
N ALA A 596 6.35 -12.36 -5.70
CA ALA A 596 6.16 -11.12 -4.95
C ALA A 596 7.48 -10.56 -4.40
N TYR A 597 8.36 -11.44 -3.91
CA TYR A 597 9.66 -11.04 -3.38
C TYR A 597 10.80 -11.13 -4.41
N GLY A 598 10.49 -11.29 -5.70
CA GLY A 598 11.48 -11.37 -6.78
C GLY A 598 12.41 -12.58 -6.66
N LEU A 599 11.89 -13.69 -6.16
CA LEU A 599 12.59 -14.97 -6.00
C LEU A 599 12.03 -16.01 -6.97
N THR A 600 12.80 -17.06 -7.23
CA THR A 600 12.42 -18.19 -8.08
C THR A 600 12.45 -19.51 -7.31
N GLU A 601 11.78 -20.54 -7.84
CA GLU A 601 11.85 -21.88 -7.25
C GLU A 601 13.28 -22.45 -7.23
N GLN A 602 14.13 -22.02 -8.15
CA GLN A 602 15.54 -22.40 -8.21
C GLN A 602 16.34 -21.81 -7.04
N GLU A 603 16.06 -20.54 -6.69
CA GLU A 603 16.67 -19.87 -5.54
C GLU A 603 16.15 -20.43 -4.21
N VAL A 604 14.84 -20.65 -4.10
CA VAL A 604 14.19 -21.11 -2.86
C VAL A 604 13.24 -22.27 -3.13
N PRO A 605 13.73 -23.51 -3.24
CA PRO A 605 12.88 -24.69 -3.43
C PRO A 605 11.90 -24.91 -2.27
N ARG A 606 10.74 -25.56 -2.51
CA ARG A 606 9.72 -25.85 -1.47
C ARG A 606 10.29 -26.48 -0.18
N SER A 607 11.32 -27.33 -0.28
CA SER A 607 11.99 -27.92 0.90
C SER A 607 12.76 -26.89 1.74
N THR A 608 13.37 -25.91 1.08
CA THR A 608 14.07 -24.79 1.71
C THR A 608 13.05 -23.82 2.31
N MET A 609 12.00 -23.49 1.56
CA MET A 609 10.89 -22.67 2.04
C MET A 609 10.26 -23.25 3.30
N ARG A 610 10.05 -24.58 3.35
CA ARG A 610 9.54 -25.27 4.54
C ARG A 610 10.39 -25.04 5.79
N LYS A 611 11.72 -24.99 5.65
CA LYS A 611 12.64 -24.72 6.77
C LYS A 611 12.65 -23.24 7.13
N LEU A 612 12.63 -22.36 6.13
CA LEU A 612 12.57 -20.92 6.31
C LEU A 612 11.33 -20.50 7.09
N LEU A 613 10.14 -20.95 6.69
CA LEU A 613 8.86 -20.64 7.37
C LEU A 613 8.73 -21.27 8.77
N LYS A 614 9.59 -22.23 9.14
CA LYS A 614 9.66 -22.80 10.51
C LYS A 614 10.77 -22.16 11.35
N SER A 615 11.54 -21.23 10.78
CA SER A 615 12.64 -20.55 11.45
C SER A 615 12.20 -19.17 11.91
N ASP A 616 12.86 -18.63 12.94
CA ASP A 616 12.62 -17.25 13.36
C ASP A 616 13.27 -16.27 12.36
N PRO A 617 12.49 -15.45 11.62
CA PRO A 617 13.05 -14.51 10.66
C PRO A 617 13.65 -13.25 11.30
N TYR A 618 13.64 -13.17 12.63
CA TYR A 618 14.25 -12.08 13.37
C TYR A 618 15.46 -12.51 14.18
N ASP A 619 15.83 -13.81 14.19
CA ASP A 619 17.09 -14.25 14.78
C ASP A 619 18.27 -13.88 13.85
N PRO A 620 19.15 -12.94 14.23
CA PRO A 620 20.27 -12.52 13.38
C PRO A 620 21.32 -13.61 13.17
N LYS A 621 21.28 -14.69 13.96
CA LYS A 621 22.14 -15.88 13.84
C LYS A 621 21.36 -17.10 13.35
N GLY A 622 20.09 -16.92 13.02
CA GLY A 622 19.17 -17.97 12.63
C GLY A 622 19.35 -18.46 11.19
N TYR A 623 18.57 -19.48 10.83
CA TYR A 623 18.60 -20.08 9.50
C TYR A 623 18.23 -19.08 8.40
N VAL A 624 17.25 -18.19 8.65
CA VAL A 624 16.85 -17.14 7.68
C VAL A 624 18.01 -16.18 7.42
N ALA A 625 18.61 -15.61 8.47
CA ALA A 625 19.73 -14.69 8.36
C ALA A 625 20.98 -15.29 7.67
N SER A 626 21.14 -16.62 7.71
CA SER A 626 22.27 -17.32 7.07
C SER A 626 22.33 -17.15 5.54
N PHE A 627 21.21 -16.85 4.89
CA PHE A 627 21.15 -16.62 3.44
C PHE A 627 21.70 -15.25 3.02
N LYS A 628 21.75 -14.27 3.95
CA LYS A 628 22.19 -12.89 3.67
C LYS A 628 21.45 -12.24 2.50
N ASP A 629 20.18 -12.60 2.31
CA ASP A 629 19.30 -12.06 1.27
C ASP A 629 18.05 -11.47 1.93
N GLU A 630 17.91 -10.14 1.87
CA GLU A 630 16.78 -9.44 2.46
C GLU A 630 15.44 -9.84 1.85
N ARG A 631 15.41 -10.27 0.58
CA ARG A 631 14.18 -10.77 -0.07
C ARG A 631 13.64 -12.00 0.65
N ILE A 632 14.52 -12.92 1.02
CA ILE A 632 14.18 -14.13 1.76
C ILE A 632 13.70 -13.77 3.17
N THR A 633 14.41 -12.87 3.85
CA THR A 633 14.02 -12.40 5.19
C THR A 633 12.63 -11.78 5.16
N ASN A 634 12.37 -10.87 4.22
CA ASN A 634 11.08 -10.18 4.10
C ASN A 634 9.95 -11.14 3.71
N LEU A 635 10.21 -12.10 2.83
CA LEU A 635 9.26 -13.16 2.49
C LEU A 635 8.85 -13.93 3.74
N VAL A 636 9.79 -14.39 4.56
CA VAL A 636 9.46 -15.18 5.77
C VAL A 636 8.69 -14.34 6.78
N ARG A 637 9.00 -13.04 6.91
CA ARG A 637 8.28 -12.09 7.78
C ARG A 637 6.85 -11.80 7.31
N ALA A 638 6.53 -12.08 6.05
CA ALA A 638 5.18 -11.93 5.52
C ALA A 638 4.19 -12.97 6.08
N PHE A 639 4.67 -14.01 6.77
CA PHE A 639 3.86 -15.11 7.28
C PHE A 639 4.01 -15.31 8.78
N ASN A 640 2.92 -15.72 9.44
CA ASN A 640 2.86 -15.94 10.89
C ASN A 640 2.91 -17.43 11.25
N PHE A 641 3.92 -18.15 10.79
CA PHE A 641 4.14 -19.54 11.20
C PHE A 641 5.04 -19.62 12.45
N GLY A 642 4.67 -20.48 13.39
CA GLY A 642 5.50 -20.84 14.53
C GLY A 642 6.59 -21.84 14.17
N SER A 643 7.54 -22.06 15.07
CA SER A 643 8.64 -23.02 14.88
C SER A 643 8.19 -24.49 14.74
N ASN A 644 6.97 -24.80 15.20
CA ASN A 644 6.31 -26.10 14.98
C ASN A 644 5.67 -26.23 13.58
N GLY A 645 5.71 -25.17 12.76
CA GLY A 645 5.11 -25.10 11.44
C GLY A 645 3.61 -24.88 11.41
N LYS A 646 2.96 -24.57 12.53
CA LYS A 646 1.54 -24.19 12.59
C LYS A 646 1.39 -22.68 12.58
N ILE A 647 0.21 -22.18 12.22
CA ILE A 647 -0.13 -20.76 12.39
C ILE A 647 0.07 -20.32 13.84
N ALA A 648 0.57 -19.10 14.01
CA ALA A 648 0.83 -18.44 15.27
C ALA A 648 0.31 -17.00 15.21
N SER A 649 0.13 -16.36 16.36
CA SER A 649 -0.27 -14.95 16.38
C SER A 649 0.77 -14.07 15.66
N GLU A 650 0.30 -13.01 15.01
CA GLU A 650 1.14 -11.99 14.40
C GLU A 650 2.13 -11.43 15.42
N LEU A 651 3.38 -11.25 15.00
CA LEU A 651 4.41 -10.62 15.83
C LEU A 651 4.25 -9.10 15.77
N GLN A 652 3.67 -8.53 16.83
CA GLN A 652 3.50 -7.08 16.98
C GLN A 652 4.53 -6.51 17.96
N ALA A 653 4.94 -5.25 17.76
CA ALA A 653 5.86 -4.56 18.67
C ALA A 653 5.31 -4.42 20.09
N LEU A 654 4.01 -4.19 20.21
CA LEU A 654 3.27 -4.20 21.48
C LEU A 654 2.07 -5.13 21.39
N PRO A 655 1.80 -5.94 22.43
CA PRO A 655 0.56 -6.72 22.51
C PRO A 655 -0.68 -5.83 22.57
N SER A 656 -1.80 -6.28 22.01
CA SER A 656 -3.06 -5.50 21.98
C SER A 656 -3.56 -5.10 23.37
N ALA A 657 -3.40 -5.99 24.36
CA ALA A 657 -3.74 -5.71 25.76
C ALA A 657 -2.90 -4.57 26.36
N VAL A 658 -1.61 -4.52 26.03
CA VAL A 658 -0.69 -3.45 26.46
C VAL A 658 -1.00 -2.15 25.74
N MET A 659 -1.31 -2.19 24.44
CA MET A 659 -1.77 -1.00 23.70
C MET A 659 -3.03 -0.41 24.32
N ALA A 660 -4.01 -1.24 24.69
CA ALA A 660 -5.24 -0.80 25.37
C ALA A 660 -4.97 -0.20 26.77
N LYS A 661 -4.04 -0.80 27.53
CA LYS A 661 -3.55 -0.24 28.81
C LYS A 661 -2.95 1.15 28.59
N TYR A 662 -2.03 1.31 27.63
CA TYR A 662 -1.42 2.61 27.34
C TYR A 662 -2.45 3.63 26.86
N ALA A 663 -3.41 3.22 26.04
CA ALA A 663 -4.52 4.06 25.61
C ALA A 663 -5.35 4.59 26.79
N THR A 664 -5.70 3.71 27.71
CA THR A 664 -6.45 4.06 28.92
C THR A 664 -5.66 5.03 29.79
N ASN A 665 -4.40 4.71 30.07
CA ASN A 665 -3.53 5.54 30.90
C ASN A 665 -3.29 6.92 30.26
N TYR A 666 -3.12 6.98 28.95
CA TYR A 666 -2.96 8.23 28.21
C TYR A 666 -4.21 9.10 28.36
N LYS A 667 -5.41 8.56 28.14
CA LYS A 667 -6.68 9.31 28.29
C LYS A 667 -6.85 9.84 29.72
N SER A 668 -6.60 9.00 30.71
CA SER A 668 -6.67 9.37 32.13
C SER A 668 -5.71 10.49 32.49
N ARG A 669 -4.47 10.45 31.97
CA ARG A 669 -3.46 11.48 32.21
C ARG A 669 -3.74 12.78 31.43
N ALA A 670 -4.25 12.67 30.20
CA ALA A 670 -4.58 13.83 29.36
C ALA A 670 -5.70 14.71 29.94
N THR A 671 -6.56 14.14 30.79
CA THR A 671 -7.68 14.83 31.43
C THR A 671 -7.48 15.06 32.94
N MET A 672 -6.31 14.66 33.46
CA MET A 672 -5.98 14.73 34.88
C MET A 672 -6.05 16.16 35.40
N GLY A 673 -6.71 16.35 36.54
CA GLY A 673 -6.84 17.66 37.20
C GLY A 673 -7.80 18.66 36.53
N MET A 674 -8.39 18.32 35.37
CA MET A 674 -9.33 19.20 34.67
C MET A 674 -10.73 19.13 35.30
N ASN A 675 -11.37 20.31 35.43
CA ASN A 675 -12.77 20.40 35.82
C ASN A 675 -13.68 19.99 34.66
N ASP A 676 -14.87 19.48 34.97
CA ASP A 676 -15.86 19.15 33.94
C ASP A 676 -16.28 20.39 33.15
N GLY A 677 -16.49 20.21 31.83
CA GLY A 677 -16.84 21.27 30.89
C GLY A 677 -16.06 21.20 29.57
N PRO A 678 -16.24 22.21 28.70
CA PRO A 678 -15.80 22.14 27.30
C PRO A 678 -14.29 21.88 27.09
N ILE A 679 -13.45 22.32 28.04
CA ILE A 679 -11.99 22.09 27.98
C ILE A 679 -11.66 20.62 28.19
N LYS A 680 -12.25 19.97 29.20
CA LYS A 680 -12.05 18.55 29.47
C LYS A 680 -12.66 17.69 28.37
N ASP A 681 -13.82 18.08 27.84
CA ASP A 681 -14.46 17.41 26.70
C ASP A 681 -13.56 17.43 25.46
N LYS A 682 -12.97 18.61 25.17
CA LYS A 682 -11.99 18.74 24.08
C LYS A 682 -10.75 17.88 24.33
N ALA A 683 -10.17 17.92 25.54
CA ALA A 683 -9.00 17.11 25.88
C ALA A 683 -9.28 15.59 25.77
N ALA A 684 -10.47 15.15 26.19
CA ALA A 684 -10.90 13.75 26.05
C ALA A 684 -11.05 13.34 24.57
N LYS A 685 -11.57 14.25 23.72
CA LYS A 685 -11.66 14.03 22.27
C LYS A 685 -10.28 13.96 21.63
N ASP A 686 -9.39 14.91 21.94
CA ASP A 686 -8.01 14.94 21.43
C ASP A 686 -7.23 13.69 21.88
N ALA A 687 -7.43 13.24 23.11
CA ALA A 687 -6.83 12.00 23.61
C ALA A 687 -7.37 10.76 22.89
N THR A 688 -8.64 10.76 22.50
CA THR A 688 -9.22 9.66 21.69
C THR A 688 -8.64 9.64 20.28
N THR A 689 -8.44 10.80 19.64
CA THR A 689 -7.72 10.91 18.37
C THR A 689 -6.30 10.36 18.49
N ALA A 690 -5.56 10.78 19.51
CA ALA A 690 -4.19 10.32 19.75
C ALA A 690 -4.11 8.79 19.98
N VAL A 691 -5.09 8.20 20.65
CA VAL A 691 -5.19 6.75 20.84
C VAL A 691 -5.39 6.02 19.51
N ASN A 692 -6.26 6.55 18.64
CA ASN A 692 -6.49 5.95 17.32
C ASN A 692 -5.24 6.07 16.43
N GLU A 693 -4.54 7.21 16.47
CA GLU A 693 -3.26 7.40 15.78
C GLU A 693 -2.18 6.46 16.32
N PHE A 694 -2.11 6.27 17.64
CA PHE A 694 -1.18 5.35 18.27
C PHE A 694 -1.41 3.90 17.84
N ALA A 695 -2.66 3.41 17.86
CA ALA A 695 -2.98 2.06 17.43
C ALA A 695 -2.60 1.81 15.95
N LYS A 696 -2.90 2.77 15.06
CA LYS A 696 -2.52 2.70 13.64
C LYS A 696 -1.01 2.70 13.46
N GLY A 697 -0.31 3.66 14.05
CA GLY A 697 1.13 3.76 13.90
C GLY A 697 1.89 2.57 14.49
N MET A 698 1.40 1.98 15.60
CA MET A 698 2.03 0.79 16.18
C MET A 698 1.91 -0.46 15.31
N ALA A 699 0.90 -0.56 14.43
CA ALA A 699 0.78 -1.69 13.50
C ALA A 699 1.90 -1.71 12.44
N GLU A 700 2.43 -0.52 12.11
CA GLU A 700 3.52 -0.32 11.15
C GLU A 700 4.91 -0.53 11.76
N VAL A 701 5.04 -0.59 13.08
CA VAL A 701 6.33 -0.74 13.77
C VAL A 701 6.83 -2.17 13.65
N LYS A 702 7.89 -2.38 12.84
CA LYS A 702 8.53 -3.70 12.65
C LYS A 702 9.92 -3.81 13.30
N SER A 703 10.44 -2.71 13.85
CA SER A 703 11.71 -2.64 14.56
C SER A 703 11.71 -1.52 15.61
N LEU A 704 12.71 -1.53 16.49
CA LEU A 704 12.96 -0.43 17.43
C LEU A 704 13.23 0.88 16.67
N ASP A 705 13.88 0.83 15.51
CA ASP A 705 14.14 2.00 14.68
C ASP A 705 12.85 2.66 14.19
N ASP A 706 11.88 1.87 13.74
CA ASP A 706 10.58 2.39 13.28
C ASP A 706 9.84 3.08 14.43
N PHE A 707 9.86 2.46 15.62
CA PHE A 707 9.28 3.05 16.82
C PHE A 707 9.96 4.37 17.19
N LEU A 708 11.29 4.38 17.24
CA LEU A 708 12.08 5.51 17.71
C LEU A 708 12.05 6.71 16.76
N LYS A 709 11.95 6.49 15.44
CA LYS A 709 11.80 7.55 14.43
C LYS A 709 10.45 8.26 14.51
N ASN A 710 9.44 7.64 15.15
CA ASN A 710 8.11 8.21 15.27
C ASN A 710 7.90 8.89 16.62
N ASP A 711 8.20 10.20 16.67
CA ASP A 711 8.07 11.04 17.87
C ASP A 711 6.67 11.02 18.51
N LYS A 712 5.61 10.80 17.71
CA LYS A 712 4.26 10.69 18.24
C LYS A 712 4.09 9.40 19.04
N LEU A 713 4.57 8.27 18.53
CA LEU A 713 4.48 6.98 19.20
C LEU A 713 5.33 6.96 20.48
N THR A 714 6.58 7.41 20.40
CA THR A 714 7.46 7.50 21.58
C THR A 714 6.88 8.43 22.64
N SER A 715 6.42 9.62 22.25
CA SER A 715 5.78 10.58 23.17
C SER A 715 4.50 10.02 23.79
N PHE A 716 3.71 9.27 23.03
CA PHE A 716 2.49 8.64 23.52
C PHE A 716 2.80 7.63 24.64
N VAL A 717 3.73 6.71 24.38
CA VAL A 717 4.16 5.68 25.35
C VAL A 717 4.73 6.32 26.61
N LEU A 718 5.60 7.33 26.46
CA LEU A 718 6.17 8.05 27.59
C LEU A 718 5.08 8.72 28.44
N LYS A 719 4.17 9.47 27.81
CA LYS A 719 3.05 10.14 28.51
C LYS A 719 2.11 9.15 29.18
N ALA A 720 1.76 8.04 28.52
CA ALA A 720 0.92 6.99 29.08
C ALA A 720 1.53 6.41 30.37
N ASN A 721 2.86 6.33 30.44
CA ASN A 721 3.59 5.86 31.61
C ASN A 721 3.99 6.98 32.59
N GLY A 722 3.50 8.21 32.40
CA GLY A 722 3.77 9.35 33.29
C GLY A 722 5.21 9.89 33.21
N LEU A 723 5.88 9.64 32.09
CA LEU A 723 7.21 10.17 31.78
C LEU A 723 7.07 11.41 30.90
N ASP A 724 7.91 12.41 31.15
CA ASP A 724 7.97 13.63 30.32
C ASP A 724 8.81 13.37 29.06
N PRO A 725 8.23 13.40 27.85
CA PRO A 725 8.95 13.14 26.62
C PRO A 725 10.15 14.07 26.40
N LYS A 726 10.11 15.29 26.93
CA LYS A 726 11.21 16.26 26.77
C LYS A 726 12.51 15.84 27.46
N LYS A 727 12.45 14.87 28.36
CA LYS A 727 13.62 14.35 29.09
C LYS A 727 14.35 13.24 28.34
N TYR A 728 13.76 12.70 27.27
CA TYR A 728 14.25 11.50 26.61
C TYR A 728 14.36 11.75 25.11
N ASN A 729 15.58 11.86 24.61
CA ASN A 729 15.85 11.89 23.17
C ASN A 729 15.97 10.45 22.62
N GLU A 730 15.99 10.34 21.28
CA GLU A 730 16.10 9.05 20.58
C GLU A 730 17.29 8.22 21.08
N GLU A 731 18.48 8.82 21.21
CA GLU A 731 19.69 8.10 21.64
C GLU A 731 19.55 7.52 23.05
N THR A 732 18.92 8.25 23.97
CA THR A 732 18.67 7.78 25.34
C THR A 732 17.67 6.63 25.33
N LEU A 733 16.58 6.75 24.57
CA LEU A 733 15.59 5.68 24.44
C LEU A 733 16.21 4.43 23.81
N ARG A 734 17.02 4.59 22.77
CA ARG A 734 17.76 3.48 22.14
C ARG A 734 18.62 2.73 23.15
N LYS A 735 19.41 3.43 23.96
CA LYS A 735 20.24 2.82 25.03
C LYS A 735 19.38 2.08 26.07
N ILE A 736 18.19 2.60 26.38
CA ILE A 736 17.25 1.98 27.30
C ILE A 736 16.67 0.70 26.72
N PHE A 737 16.15 0.73 25.49
CA PHE A 737 15.48 -0.41 24.85
C PHE A 737 16.43 -1.55 24.45
N THR A 738 17.70 -1.23 24.13
CA THR A 738 18.74 -2.24 23.81
C THR A 738 19.46 -2.79 25.04
N SER A 739 19.11 -2.33 26.26
CA SER A 739 19.68 -2.84 27.50
C SER A 739 19.01 -4.13 27.95
N ASP A 740 19.79 -5.14 28.31
CA ASP A 740 19.28 -6.39 28.88
C ASP A 740 18.56 -6.12 30.23
N PRO A 741 17.25 -6.43 30.34
CA PRO A 741 16.49 -6.25 31.59
C PRO A 741 16.87 -7.26 32.68
N SER A 742 17.51 -8.37 32.32
CA SER A 742 17.96 -9.41 33.25
C SER A 742 19.32 -9.12 33.88
N ASP A 743 20.20 -8.35 33.20
CA ASP A 743 21.51 -7.96 33.73
C ASP A 743 21.36 -6.85 34.80
N PRO A 744 21.67 -7.12 36.09
CA PRO A 744 21.57 -6.11 37.15
C PRO A 744 22.47 -4.90 36.95
N LYS A 745 23.48 -4.98 36.08
CA LYS A 745 24.43 -3.91 35.78
C LYS A 745 24.08 -3.10 34.53
N SER A 746 23.02 -3.47 33.81
CA SER A 746 22.62 -2.79 32.58
C SER A 746 22.24 -1.33 32.81
N TYR A 747 22.27 -0.50 31.76
CA TYR A 747 21.86 0.89 31.85
C TYR A 747 20.41 1.02 32.33
N LEU A 748 19.53 0.14 31.84
CA LEU A 748 18.14 0.02 32.27
C LEU A 748 18.00 -0.20 33.79
N ASN A 749 18.79 -1.11 34.37
CA ASN A 749 18.68 -1.44 35.80
C ASN A 749 19.43 -0.48 36.73
N THR A 750 20.29 0.41 36.21
CA THR A 750 21.18 1.25 37.03
C THR A 750 21.00 2.76 36.86
N LYS A 751 20.64 3.24 35.66
CA LYS A 751 20.61 4.67 35.31
C LYS A 751 19.25 5.15 34.83
N ALA A 752 18.49 4.30 34.16
CA ALA A 752 17.16 4.66 33.64
C ALA A 752 16.16 4.87 34.78
N ASP A 753 15.10 5.63 34.51
CA ASP A 753 13.95 5.69 35.41
C ASP A 753 13.36 4.28 35.58
N SER A 754 13.02 3.92 36.82
CA SER A 754 12.47 2.60 37.17
C SER A 754 11.29 2.15 36.30
N LYS A 755 10.48 3.09 35.77
CA LYS A 755 9.36 2.77 34.88
C LYS A 755 9.78 2.19 33.53
N PHE A 756 10.99 2.47 33.06
CA PHE A 756 11.46 1.92 31.80
C PHE A 756 11.63 0.42 31.83
N LYS A 757 11.85 -0.19 33.00
CA LYS A 757 11.93 -1.64 33.08
C LYS A 757 10.64 -2.28 32.60
N GLU A 758 9.50 -1.78 33.08
CA GLU A 758 8.18 -2.22 32.63
C GLU A 758 7.98 -1.95 31.14
N ILE A 759 8.30 -0.74 30.67
CA ILE A 759 8.14 -0.37 29.25
C ILE A 759 8.98 -1.29 28.34
N VAL A 760 10.27 -1.48 28.61
CA VAL A 760 11.14 -2.31 27.77
C VAL A 760 10.67 -3.77 27.74
N THR A 761 10.11 -4.26 28.85
CA THR A 761 9.56 -5.62 28.91
C THR A 761 8.18 -5.76 28.26
N ASP A 762 7.43 -4.67 28.10
CA ASP A 762 6.16 -4.65 27.36
C ASP A 762 6.36 -4.80 25.85
N PHE A 763 7.48 -4.31 25.32
CA PHE A 763 7.82 -4.40 23.91
C PHE A 763 8.47 -5.73 23.55
N ASN A 764 8.05 -6.27 22.41
CA ASN A 764 8.59 -7.50 21.82
C ASN A 764 9.86 -7.24 20.99
N PHE A 765 10.73 -6.30 21.42
CA PHE A 765 12.06 -6.11 20.81
C PHE A 765 13.12 -6.93 21.55
N ASP A 766 14.10 -7.48 20.85
CA ASP A 766 15.31 -8.03 21.46
C ASP A 766 16.32 -6.93 21.82
N THR A 767 17.52 -7.31 22.22
CA THR A 767 18.59 -6.38 22.60
C THR A 767 19.23 -5.67 21.42
N GLU A 768 19.08 -6.22 20.21
CA GLU A 768 19.51 -5.63 18.94
C GLU A 768 18.48 -4.62 18.41
N GLY A 769 17.24 -4.70 18.88
CA GLY A 769 16.12 -3.84 18.48
C GLY A 769 15.22 -4.47 17.42
N ASP A 770 15.41 -5.73 17.10
CA ASP A 770 14.56 -6.49 16.20
C ASP A 770 13.35 -7.07 16.94
N LEU A 771 12.23 -7.27 16.26
CA LEU A 771 11.08 -7.96 16.87
C LEU A 771 11.45 -9.40 17.23
N THR A 772 10.95 -9.93 18.34
CA THR A 772 11.26 -11.29 18.75
C THR A 772 10.06 -12.04 19.31
N ARG A 773 9.88 -13.29 18.87
CA ARG A 773 8.88 -14.19 19.45
C ARG A 773 9.28 -14.71 20.83
N ALA A 774 10.55 -14.59 21.23
CA ALA A 774 11.06 -15.08 22.51
C ALA A 774 10.41 -14.40 23.73
N LYS A 775 9.79 -13.22 23.55
CA LYS A 775 9.09 -12.48 24.59
C LYS A 775 7.59 -12.78 24.67
N ILE A 776 7.03 -13.53 23.72
CA ILE A 776 5.61 -13.86 23.65
C ILE A 776 5.36 -15.18 24.38
N GLY A 777 4.53 -15.14 25.40
CA GLY A 777 4.06 -16.34 26.10
C GLY A 777 2.63 -16.68 25.72
N ALA A 778 2.25 -17.94 25.91
CA ALA A 778 0.90 -18.42 25.57
C ALA A 778 -0.20 -17.71 26.37
N VAL A 779 0.09 -17.36 27.63
CA VAL A 779 -0.86 -16.71 28.54
C VAL A 779 -0.31 -15.40 29.08
N GLN A 780 0.98 -15.33 29.43
CA GLN A 780 1.64 -14.09 29.81
C GLN A 780 2.94 -13.94 29.03
N ASN A 781 3.11 -12.78 28.39
CA ASN A 781 4.39 -12.39 27.82
C ASN A 781 5.43 -12.22 28.93
N THR A 782 6.71 -12.38 28.60
CA THR A 782 7.82 -12.37 29.57
C THR A 782 7.77 -11.13 30.48
N GLY A 783 7.45 -9.95 29.93
CA GLY A 783 7.31 -8.74 30.74
C GLY A 783 6.10 -8.72 31.68
N ALA A 784 4.97 -9.26 31.26
CA ALA A 784 3.78 -9.38 32.11
C ALA A 784 4.02 -10.40 33.24
N GLU A 785 4.74 -11.49 32.94
CA GLU A 785 5.16 -12.48 33.92
C GLU A 785 6.11 -11.88 34.96
N ASP A 786 7.16 -11.17 34.51
CA ASP A 786 8.13 -10.49 35.38
C ASP A 786 7.44 -9.47 36.31
N ARG A 787 6.48 -8.70 35.79
CA ARG A 787 5.66 -7.79 36.60
C ARG A 787 4.80 -8.52 37.61
N THR A 788 4.16 -9.61 37.20
CA THR A 788 3.33 -10.42 38.11
C THR A 788 4.18 -10.95 39.26
N GLN A 789 5.39 -11.43 38.98
CA GLN A 789 6.32 -11.87 40.02
C GLN A 789 6.76 -10.72 40.94
N GLN A 790 7.15 -9.56 40.39
CA GLN A 790 7.55 -8.41 41.19
C GLN A 790 6.40 -7.88 42.07
N ASN A 791 5.20 -7.78 41.51
CA ASN A 791 4.01 -7.37 42.23
C ASN A 791 3.64 -8.35 43.35
N TYR A 792 3.82 -9.65 43.13
CA TYR A 792 3.64 -10.66 44.17
C TYR A 792 4.62 -10.46 45.33
N LEU A 793 5.91 -10.22 45.05
CA LEU A 793 6.91 -9.93 46.07
C LEU A 793 6.56 -8.67 46.87
N GLN A 794 6.11 -7.62 46.18
CA GLN A 794 5.75 -6.36 46.80
C GLN A 794 4.48 -6.48 47.65
N GLN A 795 3.43 -7.14 47.15
CA GLN A 795 2.23 -7.44 47.93
C GLN A 795 2.58 -8.29 49.16
N THR A 796 3.44 -9.31 49.00
CA THR A 796 3.86 -10.17 50.11
C THR A 796 4.59 -9.37 51.18
N LEU A 797 5.49 -8.47 50.78
CA LEU A 797 6.15 -7.55 51.71
C LEU A 797 5.12 -6.67 52.43
N GLU A 798 4.20 -6.03 51.69
CA GLU A 798 3.15 -5.18 52.24
C GLU A 798 2.31 -5.93 53.30
N THR A 799 1.86 -7.14 52.99
CA THR A 799 1.10 -8.01 53.91
C THR A 799 1.91 -8.35 55.15
N GLN A 800 3.16 -8.82 55.01
CA GLN A 800 4.03 -9.16 56.14
C GLN A 800 4.31 -7.95 57.05
N GLN A 801 4.48 -6.76 56.47
CA GLN A 801 4.65 -5.55 57.26
C GLN A 801 3.33 -5.13 57.94
N GLY A 802 2.19 -5.35 57.29
CA GLY A 802 0.86 -5.06 57.84
C GLY A 802 0.50 -5.91 59.07
N GLU A 803 0.95 -7.16 59.12
CA GLU A 803 0.80 -8.02 60.31
C GLU A 803 1.51 -7.43 61.54
N SER A 804 2.61 -6.72 61.33
CA SER A 804 3.37 -6.05 62.39
C SER A 804 2.85 -4.64 62.69
N ASN A 805 2.58 -3.85 61.65
CA ASN A 805 2.10 -2.48 61.74
C ASN A 805 1.32 -2.09 60.47
N ASP A 806 -0.01 -2.03 60.60
CA ASP A 806 -0.94 -1.70 59.52
C ASP A 806 -0.63 -0.34 58.85
N GLY A 807 -0.12 0.64 59.61
CA GLY A 807 0.32 1.92 59.08
C GLY A 807 1.48 1.82 58.09
N VAL A 808 2.37 0.84 58.25
CA VAL A 808 3.47 0.58 57.28
C VAL A 808 2.91 0.01 55.98
N ARG A 809 1.97 -0.97 56.06
CA ARG A 809 1.29 -1.51 54.88
C ARG A 809 0.60 -0.41 54.10
N LEU A 810 -0.19 0.44 54.76
CA LEU A 810 -0.89 1.56 54.13
C LEU A 810 0.07 2.52 53.44
N ALA A 811 1.22 2.83 54.06
CA ALA A 811 2.23 3.70 53.48
C ALA A 811 2.87 3.09 52.23
N LEU A 812 3.26 1.81 52.28
CA LEU A 812 3.85 1.10 51.16
C LEU A 812 2.86 0.94 49.99
N TYR A 813 1.61 0.58 50.31
CA TYR A 813 0.53 0.47 49.33
C TYR A 813 0.29 1.82 48.62
N PHE A 814 0.19 2.91 49.38
CA PHE A 814 0.03 4.24 48.81
C PHE A 814 1.25 4.66 47.98
N ALA A 815 2.47 4.36 48.43
CA ALA A 815 3.69 4.62 47.66
C ALA A 815 3.65 3.94 46.29
N ARG A 816 3.22 2.67 46.26
CA ARG A 816 3.09 1.89 45.04
C ARG A 816 2.01 2.44 44.11
N LYS A 817 0.85 2.80 44.64
CA LYS A 817 -0.32 3.21 43.83
C LYS A 817 -0.34 4.70 43.46
N ALA A 818 0.36 5.57 44.19
CA ALA A 818 0.36 7.02 43.95
C ALA A 818 0.62 7.44 42.49
N PRO A 819 1.58 6.84 41.75
CA PRO A 819 1.85 7.22 40.36
C PRO A 819 0.70 6.94 39.38
N ASP A 820 -0.26 6.09 39.74
CA ASP A 820 -1.41 5.71 38.90
C ASP A 820 -2.67 6.51 39.25
N ILE A 821 -2.63 7.33 40.30
CA ILE A 821 -3.76 8.16 40.72
C ILE A 821 -3.85 9.39 39.82
N THR A 822 -4.76 9.36 38.85
CA THR A 822 -5.08 10.49 37.96
C THR A 822 -6.40 11.18 38.30
N SER A 823 -7.08 10.73 39.36
CA SER A 823 -8.39 11.22 39.76
C SER A 823 -8.60 11.11 41.26
N LEU A 824 -9.21 12.12 41.87
CA LEU A 824 -9.56 12.09 43.29
C LEU A 824 -10.63 11.02 43.60
N TYR A 825 -11.44 10.65 42.61
CA TYR A 825 -12.38 9.54 42.71
C TYR A 825 -11.68 8.19 42.96
N THR A 826 -10.46 8.01 42.44
CA THR A 826 -9.65 6.80 42.70
C THR A 826 -9.27 6.70 44.18
N ILE A 827 -8.95 7.84 44.82
CA ILE A 827 -8.67 7.89 46.26
C ILE A 827 -9.94 7.56 47.06
N LEU A 828 -11.10 8.09 46.65
CA LEU A 828 -12.37 7.81 47.32
C LEU A 828 -12.81 6.34 47.18
N GLY A 829 -12.55 5.74 46.02
CA GLY A 829 -12.90 4.35 45.73
C GLY A 829 -12.04 3.32 46.45
N ASP A 830 -10.86 3.71 46.93
CA ASP A 830 -9.92 2.82 47.63
C ASP A 830 -9.81 3.20 49.12
N LYS A 831 -10.26 2.30 49.99
CA LYS A 831 -10.26 2.53 51.45
C LYS A 831 -8.87 2.79 52.02
N ALA A 832 -7.83 2.11 51.52
CA ALA A 832 -6.47 2.30 51.99
C ALA A 832 -5.93 3.66 51.56
N LEU A 833 -6.16 4.06 50.30
CA LEU A 833 -5.76 5.39 49.81
C LEU A 833 -6.48 6.51 50.57
N PHE A 834 -7.79 6.38 50.75
CA PHE A 834 -8.60 7.34 51.51
C PHE A 834 -8.15 7.45 52.98
N GLN A 835 -7.84 6.32 53.61
CA GLN A 835 -7.35 6.29 55.00
C GLN A 835 -6.01 6.99 55.16
N VAL A 836 -5.09 6.84 54.19
CA VAL A 836 -3.81 7.55 54.19
C VAL A 836 -4.04 9.05 54.15
N ILE A 837 -4.87 9.56 53.23
CA ILE A 837 -5.14 11.00 53.12
C ILE A 837 -5.83 11.55 54.37
N THR A 838 -6.92 10.91 54.82
CA THR A 838 -7.67 11.39 55.99
C THR A 838 -6.85 11.37 57.28
N THR A 839 -5.97 10.37 57.46
CA THR A 839 -5.05 10.31 58.61
C THR A 839 -3.97 11.39 58.51
N THR A 840 -3.40 11.61 57.33
CA THR A 840 -2.30 12.57 57.13
C THR A 840 -2.71 14.01 57.45
N TYR A 841 -3.95 14.37 57.14
CA TYR A 841 -4.49 15.72 57.34
C TYR A 841 -5.48 15.82 58.51
N SER A 842 -5.59 14.77 59.34
CA SER A 842 -6.52 14.70 60.48
C SER A 842 -7.96 15.04 60.13
N LEU A 843 -8.43 14.55 58.97
CA LEU A 843 -9.78 14.83 58.48
C LEU A 843 -10.83 14.03 59.26
N PRO A 844 -12.03 14.60 59.55
CA PRO A 844 -13.10 13.89 60.25
C PRO A 844 -13.61 12.67 59.47
N SER A 845 -13.97 11.60 60.19
CA SER A 845 -14.53 10.37 59.60
C SER A 845 -15.87 10.58 58.87
N GLY A 846 -16.63 11.61 59.27
CA GLY A 846 -17.94 11.95 58.68
C GLY A 846 -17.89 12.42 57.21
N ILE A 847 -16.71 12.69 56.64
CA ILE A 847 -16.57 13.02 55.22
C ILE A 847 -17.11 11.90 54.33
N SER A 848 -16.92 10.65 54.72
CA SER A 848 -17.40 9.48 53.96
C SER A 848 -18.93 9.42 53.80
N SER A 849 -19.68 10.14 54.63
CA SER A 849 -21.14 10.23 54.56
C SER A 849 -21.65 11.40 53.70
N MET A 850 -20.76 12.23 53.17
CA MET A 850 -21.11 13.34 52.29
C MET A 850 -21.40 12.83 50.87
N ASP A 851 -22.10 13.64 50.08
CA ASP A 851 -22.21 13.42 48.63
C ASP A 851 -20.81 13.34 47.98
N VAL A 852 -20.62 12.44 47.03
CA VAL A 852 -19.30 12.10 46.44
C VAL A 852 -18.63 13.35 45.85
N ASP A 853 -19.39 14.23 45.19
CA ASP A 853 -18.83 15.44 44.59
C ASP A 853 -18.29 16.38 45.67
N LYS A 854 -18.99 16.47 46.80
CA LYS A 854 -18.53 17.26 47.96
C LYS A 854 -17.32 16.62 48.64
N GLN A 855 -17.20 15.30 48.64
CA GLN A 855 -15.99 14.62 49.14
C GLN A 855 -14.78 14.97 48.28
N VAL A 856 -14.94 15.00 46.95
CA VAL A 856 -13.91 15.43 46.01
C VAL A 856 -13.50 16.89 46.27
N ASP A 857 -14.46 17.80 46.45
CA ASP A 857 -14.17 19.21 46.76
C ASP A 857 -13.36 19.40 48.04
N VAL A 858 -13.61 18.57 49.06
CA VAL A 858 -12.82 18.57 50.30
C VAL A 858 -11.42 18.02 50.04
N LEU A 859 -11.28 16.87 49.39
CA LEU A 859 -9.98 16.26 49.10
C LEU A 859 -9.09 17.16 48.23
N LYS A 860 -9.67 17.89 47.27
CA LYS A 860 -8.97 18.80 46.36
C LYS A 860 -8.21 19.93 47.10
N LYS A 861 -8.61 20.26 48.33
CA LYS A 861 -7.91 21.24 49.17
C LYS A 861 -6.61 20.73 49.77
N PHE A 862 -6.43 19.40 49.84
CA PHE A 862 -5.30 18.75 50.51
C PHE A 862 -4.42 17.93 49.57
N VAL A 863 -5.00 17.44 48.47
CA VAL A 863 -4.34 16.56 47.51
C VAL A 863 -4.24 17.26 46.15
N ASN A 864 -3.01 17.48 45.71
CA ASN A 864 -2.70 17.85 44.33
C ASN A 864 -2.31 16.59 43.56
N LEU A 865 -3.04 16.27 42.49
CA LEU A 865 -2.78 15.07 41.67
C LEU A 865 -1.40 15.10 41.01
N ASP A 866 -0.89 16.28 40.63
CA ASP A 866 0.45 16.42 40.05
C ASP A 866 1.55 16.05 41.05
N ASP A 867 1.32 16.33 42.34
CA ASP A 867 2.28 16.01 43.39
C ASP A 867 2.37 14.49 43.64
N LEU A 868 1.32 13.73 43.33
CA LEU A 868 1.31 12.27 43.44
C LEU A 868 2.14 11.59 42.34
N GLN A 869 2.47 12.32 41.27
CA GLN A 869 3.33 11.84 40.19
C GLN A 869 4.83 12.00 40.51
N ASP A 870 5.18 12.76 41.56
CA ASP A 870 6.55 12.96 42.01
C ASP A 870 6.85 12.08 43.23
N SER A 871 7.68 11.05 43.04
CA SER A 871 8.02 10.09 44.09
C SER A 871 8.62 10.73 45.34
N LYS A 872 9.31 11.88 45.21
CA LYS A 872 9.86 12.60 46.38
C LYS A 872 8.78 13.33 47.15
N LYS A 873 7.76 13.85 46.47
CA LYS A 873 6.60 14.48 47.13
C LYS A 873 5.72 13.43 47.79
N VAL A 874 5.51 12.28 47.13
CA VAL A 874 4.84 11.12 47.73
C VAL A 874 5.59 10.66 48.97
N ASP A 875 6.91 10.48 48.92
CA ASP A 875 7.69 10.07 50.10
C ASP A 875 7.57 11.06 51.27
N LYS A 876 7.57 12.36 51.00
CA LYS A 876 7.30 13.39 52.03
C LYS A 876 5.90 13.27 52.62
N LEU A 877 4.88 13.05 51.78
CA LEU A 877 3.50 12.81 52.21
C LEU A 877 3.42 11.59 53.12
N LEU A 878 4.10 10.50 52.77
CA LEU A 878 4.09 9.24 53.52
C LEU A 878 4.87 9.30 54.83
N LYS A 879 5.97 10.06 54.89
CA LYS A 879 6.65 10.39 56.15
C LYS A 879 5.73 11.17 57.10
N ARG A 880 4.92 12.10 56.57
CA ARG A 880 3.90 12.80 57.36
C ARG A 880 2.77 11.85 57.79
N PHE A 881 2.26 11.05 56.87
CA PHE A 881 1.22 10.05 57.15
C PHE A 881 1.63 9.14 58.31
N THR A 882 2.79 8.50 58.21
CA THR A 882 3.25 7.53 59.21
C THR A 882 3.47 8.16 60.57
N ALA A 883 3.96 9.41 60.65
CA ALA A 883 4.06 10.15 61.89
C ALA A 883 2.67 10.48 62.50
N MET A 884 1.70 10.88 61.68
CA MET A 884 0.33 11.14 62.13
C MET A 884 -0.41 9.86 62.53
N TYR A 885 -0.14 8.77 61.84
CA TYR A 885 -0.65 7.44 62.17
C TYR A 885 -0.14 6.99 63.54
N ASP A 886 1.16 7.15 63.80
CA ASP A 886 1.76 6.86 65.11
C ASP A 886 1.11 7.71 66.20
N LEU A 887 0.92 9.02 65.97
CA LEU A 887 0.25 9.92 66.93
C LEU A 887 -1.19 9.50 67.24
N LYS A 888 -1.95 9.08 66.23
CA LYS A 888 -3.35 8.66 66.39
C LYS A 888 -3.50 7.31 67.10
N ASN A 889 -2.53 6.41 66.93
CA ASN A 889 -2.62 5.02 67.42
C ASN A 889 -1.73 4.73 68.64
N SER A 890 -0.97 5.70 69.15
CA SER A 890 -0.13 5.54 70.35
C SER A 890 -0.84 6.01 71.61
N SER A 891 -0.95 5.14 72.62
CA SER A 891 -1.54 5.45 73.93
C SER A 891 -0.55 5.90 75.01
N SER A 892 0.77 6.01 74.73
CA SER A 892 1.77 6.69 75.59
C SER A 892 3.13 6.77 74.86
N ASN A 893 3.78 7.94 74.89
CA ASN A 893 5.16 8.23 74.44
C ASN A 893 5.46 8.14 72.92
N SER A 894 5.10 9.17 72.15
CA SER A 894 5.66 9.40 70.81
C SER A 894 6.89 10.32 70.87
N PRO A 895 8.07 9.92 70.32
CA PRO A 895 9.23 10.80 70.16
C PRO A 895 8.94 12.04 69.30
N ALA A 896 7.94 11.97 68.41
CA ALA A 896 7.50 13.11 67.61
C ALA A 896 6.86 14.21 68.47
N LEU A 897 6.23 13.85 69.59
CA LEU A 897 5.67 14.82 70.53
C LEU A 897 6.80 15.59 71.24
N THR A 898 7.90 14.93 71.61
CA THR A 898 9.08 15.53 72.26
C THR A 898 9.79 16.55 71.36
N ILE A 899 9.82 16.30 70.04
CA ILE A 899 10.41 17.23 69.06
C ILE A 899 9.48 18.40 68.76
N LEU A 900 8.16 18.19 68.78
CA LEU A 900 7.18 19.25 68.52
C LEU A 900 6.97 20.16 69.75
N THR A 901 7.20 19.67 70.98
CA THR A 901 7.04 20.44 72.23
C THR A 901 8.35 20.98 72.81
N GLY A 902 9.52 20.54 72.33
CA GLY A 902 10.84 20.92 72.87
C GLY A 902 11.57 21.98 72.03
N GLY A 903 11.15 23.24 72.13
CA GLY A 903 11.82 24.36 71.45
C GLY A 903 11.51 25.76 71.99
N LYS A 904 10.96 25.87 73.22
CA LYS A 904 10.90 27.15 73.95
C LYS A 904 11.10 26.89 75.44
N SER A 905 12.23 27.32 75.95
CA SER A 905 12.43 27.67 77.36
C SER A 905 13.44 28.81 77.39
N SER A 906 13.13 29.80 78.23
CA SER A 906 13.73 31.11 78.50
C SER A 906 15.19 31.36 78.13
#